data_AF-A0A5C5WKJ1-F1
#
_entry.id   AF-A0A5C5WKJ1-F1
#
_cell.length_a   1.000
_cell.length_b   1.000
_cell.length_c   1.000
_cell.angle_alpha   90.00
_cell.angle_beta   90.00
_cell.angle_gamma   90.00
#
_symmetry.space_group_name_H-M   'P 1'
#
loop_
_entity.id
_entity.type
_entity.pdbx_description
1 polymer ?
#
loop_
_entity_poly.entity_id
_entity_poly.type
_entity_poly.pdbx_seq_one_letter_code
_entity_poly.pdbx_strand_id
1 'polypeptide(L)'
;MTFPKLFKNGITFSLLTLLSLTAIHPTVSVGQDNSVGEVQPDVPSGEVTSGKFSDSHVFPGTTREYSVYVPAQYQSDKPASLMVFMDGSSYANPNGAFRVPVVLDNLIAQQAMPVTIAVFVNPGIITPTLDDAKDRSNRSFEYDSLGDRNATFLVDELLPVALKGLNVSDDPVDRAVCGISSSGIAAFTVAWEKPDQFGKVLSHIGSFTNIRGGWEYPGLIRKSHKQPKPIKVYLQDGRDDLDNLHGNWPLGNHDMAAALQFAGYQHKLVMTDGGHSGKWAGEDLPNALKWLWDDNAKSSHVPDPSTKPKWEPHPDAVAKESVPRGKVETMQPWESKIFPGTTRDWAIYVPAQYSPEEPAALMVFQDGEGMRNTDRRWRVPIVFDNLIARGDMPPTIAVFLNPGHETAKPRKKNKHSNRSFEYDSLGDRYARFLLDEIIPEVKKRYTISDDPEMHAIGGSSSGAICAFTAAWERTDYFRKVYSSVGSFTNLRGGNIYPALVRKTEPKPIRVYMADTSGDVDNAFGSWPWANQRMAAALNYMGYDVRFDWAEGYAHNADFGGSKFPEAMKWLWRNEEHKPVINTQGDLGGDLTLLNLLIPGEAWELVADDLGFADALCADAQGNLYFCDMRAPSVIRIDATTGGQSVIAKESVSGLELSPDGTLLYACQGSKDRVISIDVRSGEVKTIAEGVKPNDLAVTRDGFVLITETGAKQVTRINPESGEVTPVDTGINRPNGIALSNDGGTLAVSDYGGAITWTFRVNPGGVLDAKMPTMPMRLAVDPKGEFNFNEPPPYVASSRGDGMAVDKAGRYYVTSDLGVQIFDPTGRPCGVLPKVDKDQPFTTCMLAGPNHSTLYIAHGQRIYRRKLTVETP
;
A
#
# COMPACT_ATOMS: atom_id res chain seq x y z
N MET A 1 2.48 25.39 48.55
CA MET A 1 3.69 25.47 49.41
C MET A 1 4.83 26.02 48.59
N THR A 2 5.49 27.02 49.15
CA THR A 2 6.52 27.92 48.62
C THR A 2 7.95 27.35 48.75
N PHE A 3 8.75 27.43 47.66
CA PHE A 3 10.21 27.71 47.50
C PHE A 3 11.28 27.02 48.42
N PRO A 4 12.61 26.95 48.12
CA PRO A 4 13.41 27.83 47.23
C PRO A 4 14.58 27.20 46.40
N LYS A 5 15.18 28.06 45.56
CA LYS A 5 16.51 27.95 44.90
C LYS A 5 17.67 28.19 45.88
N LEU A 6 18.85 27.57 45.66
CA LEU A 6 20.18 28.16 45.97
C LEU A 6 21.37 27.46 45.24
N PHE A 7 22.06 28.28 44.44
CA PHE A 7 23.49 28.40 44.04
C PHE A 7 24.55 27.26 44.02
N LYS A 8 25.23 27.23 42.85
CA LYS A 8 26.70 27.18 42.50
C LYS A 8 27.65 26.12 43.11
N ASN A 9 28.30 25.36 42.21
CA ASN A 9 29.75 25.13 42.03
C ASN A 9 29.88 24.27 40.74
N GLY A 10 30.74 24.45 39.73
CA GLY A 10 32.06 25.05 39.69
C GLY A 10 33.14 23.97 39.52
N ILE A 11 33.14 23.19 38.43
CA ILE A 11 34.24 22.27 38.08
C ILE A 11 34.52 22.33 36.56
N THR A 12 35.72 22.82 36.25
CA THR A 12 36.41 22.81 34.96
C THR A 12 36.90 21.40 34.60
N PHE A 13 36.62 20.94 33.38
CA PHE A 13 37.39 19.87 32.73
C PHE A 13 37.81 20.32 31.33
N SER A 14 39.11 20.41 31.12
CA SER A 14 39.76 20.73 29.84
C SER A 14 39.53 19.61 28.83
N LEU A 15 39.01 19.96 27.66
CA LEU A 15 38.94 19.08 26.50
C LEU A 15 40.15 19.34 25.59
N LEU A 16 41.01 18.33 25.45
CA LEU A 16 42.05 18.28 24.41
C LEU A 16 41.37 18.19 23.04
N THR A 17 41.66 19.16 22.17
CA THR A 17 41.21 19.19 20.77
C THR A 17 42.19 18.37 19.92
N LEU A 18 41.74 17.24 19.36
CA LEU A 18 42.41 16.61 18.23
C LEU A 18 41.85 17.24 16.94
N LEU A 19 42.69 17.93 16.17
CA LEU A 19 42.39 18.33 14.80
C LEU A 19 42.33 17.06 13.93
N SER A 20 41.16 16.75 13.38
CA SER A 20 41.03 15.96 12.16
C SER A 20 40.80 16.93 10.99
N LEU A 21 41.71 16.92 10.01
CA LEU A 21 41.53 17.61 8.75
C LEU A 21 40.38 16.94 7.98
N THR A 22 39.25 17.61 7.86
CA THR A 22 38.22 17.30 6.88
C THR A 22 38.54 18.01 5.57
N ALA A 23 38.61 17.24 4.49
CA ALA A 23 38.68 17.77 3.13
C ALA A 23 37.37 18.49 2.82
N ILE A 24 37.45 19.80 2.60
CA ILE A 24 36.34 20.64 2.16
C ILE A 24 36.10 20.35 0.68
N HIS A 25 35.03 19.62 0.35
CA HIS A 25 34.47 19.66 -0.99
C HIS A 25 33.79 21.02 -1.19
N PRO A 26 33.99 21.72 -2.31
CA PRO A 26 33.35 23.00 -2.54
C PRO A 26 31.85 22.76 -2.76
N THR A 27 31.04 23.20 -1.81
CA THR A 27 29.62 23.45 -2.04
C THR A 27 29.52 24.61 -3.02
N VAL A 28 29.08 24.34 -4.25
CA VAL A 28 28.61 25.39 -5.15
C VAL A 28 27.30 25.91 -4.56
N SER A 29 27.39 26.96 -3.75
CA SER A 29 26.25 27.80 -3.41
C SER A 29 25.82 28.51 -4.70
N VAL A 30 24.74 28.03 -5.31
CA VAL A 30 23.96 28.86 -6.24
C VAL A 30 23.26 29.88 -5.34
N GLY A 31 23.70 31.14 -5.39
CA GLY A 31 23.04 32.22 -4.67
C GLY A 31 21.58 32.31 -5.10
N GLN A 32 20.65 32.01 -4.19
CA GLN A 32 19.23 32.23 -4.41
C GLN A 32 18.97 33.74 -4.32
N ASP A 33 18.48 34.33 -5.41
CA ASP A 33 17.85 35.64 -5.36
C ASP A 33 16.44 35.50 -4.77
N ASN A 34 16.36 35.58 -3.44
CA ASN A 34 15.11 35.46 -2.69
C ASN A 34 14.12 36.63 -2.94
N SER A 35 14.52 37.66 -3.69
CA SER A 35 13.68 38.84 -3.97
C SER A 35 12.44 38.52 -4.81
N VAL A 36 12.44 37.43 -5.59
CA VAL A 36 11.32 37.05 -6.48
C VAL A 36 10.08 36.60 -5.69
N GLY A 37 10.23 36.16 -4.44
CA GLY A 37 9.12 35.77 -3.55
C GLY A 37 8.51 36.92 -2.74
N GLU A 38 8.98 38.16 -2.97
CA GLU A 38 8.55 39.37 -2.28
C GLU A 38 7.87 40.35 -3.24
N VAL A 39 6.92 41.14 -2.74
CA VAL A 39 6.25 42.18 -3.54
C VAL A 39 7.27 43.25 -3.93
N GLN A 40 7.42 43.48 -5.23
CA GLN A 40 8.33 44.49 -5.76
C GLN A 40 7.54 45.80 -6.04
N PRO A 41 7.99 46.97 -5.53
CA PRO A 41 7.23 48.22 -5.64
C PRO A 41 6.89 48.65 -7.08
N ASP A 42 7.76 48.32 -8.04
CA ASP A 42 7.65 48.75 -9.44
C ASP A 42 7.04 47.67 -10.35
N VAL A 43 6.61 46.53 -9.79
CA VAL A 43 6.00 45.43 -10.55
C VAL A 43 4.48 45.54 -10.50
N PRO A 44 3.78 45.63 -11.64
CA PRO A 44 2.32 45.63 -11.68
C PRO A 44 1.74 44.32 -11.11
N SER A 45 0.79 44.44 -10.19
CA SER A 45 0.08 43.29 -9.58
C SER A 45 -1.08 42.84 -10.45
N GLY A 46 -1.21 41.54 -10.68
CA GLY A 46 -2.42 40.94 -11.21
C GLY A 46 -3.60 40.94 -10.23
N GLU A 47 -4.77 40.55 -10.73
CA GLU A 47 -6.03 40.48 -9.98
C GLU A 47 -6.42 39.02 -9.72
N VAL A 48 -6.86 38.70 -8.50
CA VAL A 48 -7.40 37.38 -8.12
C VAL A 48 -8.89 37.49 -7.87
N THR A 49 -9.69 36.71 -8.60
CA THR A 49 -11.14 36.60 -8.42
C THR A 49 -11.52 35.19 -7.93
N SER A 50 -12.52 35.06 -7.07
CA SER A 50 -12.94 33.77 -6.48
C SER A 50 -14.31 33.32 -6.98
N GLY A 51 -14.52 32.01 -7.00
CA GLY A 51 -15.79 31.40 -7.35
C GLY A 51 -15.98 30.03 -6.70
N LYS A 52 -17.22 29.54 -6.74
CA LYS A 52 -17.59 28.20 -6.25
C LYS A 52 -18.14 27.36 -7.39
N PHE A 53 -17.79 26.07 -7.39
CA PHE A 53 -18.30 25.08 -8.35
C PHE A 53 -18.98 23.93 -7.59
N SER A 54 -20.22 23.60 -7.98
CA SER A 54 -21.04 22.58 -7.31
C SER A 54 -21.81 21.66 -8.27
N ASP A 55 -21.64 21.83 -9.57
CA ASP A 55 -22.40 21.11 -10.60
C ASP A 55 -21.51 20.10 -11.32
N SER A 56 -20.89 19.19 -10.55
CA SER A 56 -20.02 18.16 -11.13
C SER A 56 -20.80 16.89 -11.44
N HIS A 57 -20.69 16.40 -12.67
CA HIS A 57 -21.20 15.09 -13.06
C HIS A 57 -20.13 14.01 -12.88
N VAL A 58 -18.85 14.39 -13.00
CA VAL A 58 -17.71 13.50 -12.76
C VAL A 58 -17.55 13.14 -11.28
N PHE A 59 -17.79 14.09 -10.37
CA PHE A 59 -17.73 13.93 -8.93
C PHE A 59 -19.06 14.37 -8.28
N PRO A 60 -20.12 13.56 -8.41
CA PRO A 60 -21.48 13.96 -8.03
C PRO A 60 -21.59 14.32 -6.54
N GLY A 61 -22.35 15.38 -6.25
CA GLY A 61 -22.63 15.84 -4.89
C GLY A 61 -21.50 16.63 -4.22
N THR A 62 -20.39 16.88 -4.93
CA THR A 62 -19.27 17.66 -4.40
C THR A 62 -19.45 19.16 -4.64
N THR A 63 -18.91 19.96 -3.72
CA THR A 63 -18.71 21.40 -3.91
C THR A 63 -17.25 21.78 -3.67
N ARG A 64 -16.76 22.80 -4.35
CA ARG A 64 -15.38 23.29 -4.19
C ARG A 64 -15.23 24.76 -4.53
N GLU A 65 -14.25 25.40 -3.90
CA GLU A 65 -13.85 26.76 -4.20
C GLU A 65 -12.73 26.77 -5.24
N TYR A 66 -12.73 27.78 -6.11
CA TYR A 66 -11.64 28.08 -7.02
C TYR A 66 -11.37 29.59 -7.06
N SER A 67 -10.20 29.96 -7.57
CA SER A 67 -9.90 31.36 -7.90
C SER A 67 -9.07 31.47 -9.18
N VAL A 68 -9.12 32.64 -9.81
CA VAL A 68 -8.47 32.92 -11.09
C VAL A 68 -7.64 34.17 -10.93
N TYR A 69 -6.33 34.04 -11.18
CA TYR A 69 -5.39 35.15 -11.25
C TYR A 69 -5.20 35.57 -12.71
N VAL A 70 -5.38 36.87 -12.97
CA VAL A 70 -5.12 37.49 -14.27
C VAL A 70 -3.97 38.50 -14.10
N PRO A 71 -2.83 38.32 -14.79
CA PRO A 71 -1.69 39.22 -14.66
C PRO A 71 -2.01 40.59 -15.28
N ALA A 72 -1.43 41.66 -14.74
CA ALA A 72 -1.65 43.03 -15.23
C ALA A 72 -1.23 43.23 -16.70
N GLN A 73 -0.33 42.38 -17.20
CA GLN A 73 0.18 42.38 -18.58
C GLN A 73 -0.73 41.64 -19.56
N TYR A 74 -1.83 41.04 -19.10
CA TYR A 74 -2.80 40.34 -19.95
C TYR A 74 -3.43 41.29 -20.99
N GLN A 75 -3.55 40.82 -22.23
CA GLN A 75 -4.21 41.51 -23.33
C GLN A 75 -5.21 40.56 -23.99
N SER A 76 -6.47 40.95 -24.10
CA SER A 76 -7.54 40.05 -24.57
C SER A 76 -7.41 39.65 -26.04
N ASP A 77 -6.61 40.36 -26.83
CA ASP A 77 -6.32 40.05 -28.24
C ASP A 77 -5.16 39.06 -28.43
N LYS A 78 -4.47 38.66 -27.35
CA LYS A 78 -3.39 37.66 -27.36
C LYS A 78 -3.69 36.51 -26.40
N PRO A 79 -3.53 35.25 -26.83
CA PRO A 79 -3.72 34.12 -25.92
C PRO A 79 -2.63 34.14 -24.83
N ALA A 80 -3.05 34.08 -23.57
CA ALA A 80 -2.15 33.90 -22.43
C ALA A 80 -1.88 32.42 -22.18
N SER A 81 -0.71 32.09 -21.64
CA SER A 81 -0.42 30.74 -21.13
C SER A 81 -1.33 30.42 -19.92
N LEU A 82 -1.54 29.14 -19.63
CA LEU A 82 -2.35 28.67 -18.49
C LEU A 82 -1.50 27.90 -17.49
N MET A 83 -1.71 28.14 -16.21
CA MET A 83 -1.21 27.26 -15.16
C MET A 83 -2.31 26.93 -14.15
N VAL A 84 -2.62 25.64 -13.99
CA VAL A 84 -3.61 25.18 -13.00
C VAL A 84 -2.89 24.73 -11.74
N PHE A 85 -3.28 25.27 -10.59
CA PHE A 85 -2.76 24.92 -9.27
C PHE A 85 -3.83 24.17 -8.47
N MET A 86 -3.52 22.92 -8.18
CA MET A 86 -4.36 22.03 -7.37
C MET A 86 -4.02 22.24 -5.88
N ASP A 87 -4.99 22.03 -4.97
CA ASP A 87 -4.97 22.63 -3.61
C ASP A 87 -4.77 24.16 -3.65
N GLY A 88 -5.47 24.80 -4.59
CA GLY A 88 -5.19 26.15 -5.06
C GLY A 88 -5.17 27.25 -4.00
N SER A 89 -5.95 27.13 -2.92
CA SER A 89 -5.95 28.12 -1.83
C SER A 89 -4.57 28.30 -1.17
N SER A 90 -3.78 27.22 -1.07
CA SER A 90 -2.43 27.28 -0.51
C SER A 90 -1.45 28.05 -1.42
N TYR A 91 -1.63 27.92 -2.74
CA TYR A 91 -0.82 28.58 -3.75
C TYR A 91 -1.21 30.05 -3.94
N ALA A 92 -2.51 30.35 -3.92
CA ALA A 92 -3.05 31.70 -4.12
C ALA A 92 -2.76 32.65 -2.95
N ASN A 93 -2.46 32.13 -1.76
CA ASN A 93 -2.23 32.95 -0.57
C ASN A 93 -0.92 33.78 -0.70
N PRO A 94 -0.98 35.12 -0.79
CA PRO A 94 0.20 35.97 -0.94
C PRO A 94 1.10 35.99 0.31
N ASN A 95 0.56 35.57 1.47
CA ASN A 95 1.30 35.41 2.72
C ASN A 95 1.68 33.94 3.00
N GLY A 96 1.39 33.04 2.07
CA GLY A 96 1.67 31.61 2.18
C GLY A 96 3.14 31.27 1.89
N ALA A 97 3.42 29.97 1.79
CA ALA A 97 4.74 29.48 1.41
C ALA A 97 5.05 29.72 -0.08
N PHE A 98 4.05 29.57 -0.95
CA PHE A 98 4.23 29.65 -2.40
C PHE A 98 4.07 31.07 -2.97
N ARG A 99 3.08 31.82 -2.47
CA ARG A 99 2.82 33.22 -2.89
C ARG A 99 2.73 33.37 -4.41
N VAL A 100 2.02 32.46 -5.08
CA VAL A 100 2.05 32.35 -6.54
C VAL A 100 1.74 33.66 -7.24
N PRO A 101 0.71 34.45 -6.87
CA PRO A 101 0.44 35.72 -7.54
C PRO A 101 1.67 36.65 -7.58
N VAL A 102 2.37 36.79 -6.45
CA VAL A 102 3.58 37.63 -6.33
C VAL A 102 4.73 37.09 -7.19
N VAL A 103 4.95 35.77 -7.14
CA VAL A 103 6.01 35.12 -7.95
C VAL A 103 5.73 35.28 -9.44
N LEU A 104 4.47 35.11 -9.87
CA LEU A 104 4.06 35.28 -11.27
C LEU A 104 4.22 36.74 -11.72
N ASP A 105 3.74 37.72 -10.94
CA ASP A 105 3.91 39.15 -11.24
C ASP A 105 5.38 39.47 -11.52
N ASN A 106 6.27 39.04 -10.62
CA ASN A 106 7.71 39.28 -10.71
C ASN A 106 8.35 38.59 -11.93
N LEU A 107 8.06 37.31 -12.16
CA LEU A 107 8.67 36.56 -13.26
C LEU A 107 8.16 37.02 -14.64
N ILE A 108 6.88 37.40 -14.75
CA ILE A 108 6.29 37.96 -15.97
C ILE A 108 6.92 39.32 -16.26
N ALA A 109 7.05 40.19 -15.26
CA ALA A 109 7.71 41.49 -15.42
C ALA A 109 9.20 41.35 -15.84
N GLN A 110 9.89 40.31 -15.33
CA GLN A 110 11.26 39.97 -15.71
C GLN A 110 11.38 39.28 -17.08
N GLN A 111 10.27 38.96 -17.75
CA GLN A 111 10.23 38.13 -18.96
C GLN A 111 10.89 36.75 -18.77
N ALA A 112 10.95 36.27 -17.53
CA ALA A 112 11.49 34.96 -17.16
C ALA A 112 10.45 33.83 -17.32
N MET A 113 9.19 34.20 -17.57
CA MET A 113 8.11 33.32 -17.98
C MET A 113 7.11 34.10 -18.86
N PRO A 114 6.28 33.42 -19.69
CA PRO A 114 5.26 34.10 -20.49
C PRO A 114 4.16 34.70 -19.61
N VAL A 115 3.34 35.58 -20.21
CA VAL A 115 2.11 36.10 -19.57
C VAL A 115 1.18 34.91 -19.33
N THR A 116 0.96 34.58 -18.05
CA THR A 116 0.27 33.36 -17.64
C THR A 116 -0.90 33.68 -16.72
N ILE A 117 -2.08 33.17 -17.08
CA ILE A 117 -3.27 33.14 -16.22
C ILE A 117 -3.19 31.90 -15.33
N ALA A 118 -3.50 32.06 -14.05
CA ALA A 118 -3.48 30.94 -13.09
C ALA A 118 -4.87 30.61 -12.58
N VAL A 119 -5.23 29.32 -12.57
CA VAL A 119 -6.47 28.81 -11.96
C VAL A 119 -6.11 27.99 -10.73
N PHE A 120 -6.58 28.43 -9.58
CA PHE A 120 -6.37 27.78 -8.28
C PHE A 120 -7.63 27.00 -7.91
N VAL A 121 -7.56 25.68 -7.82
CA VAL A 121 -8.70 24.81 -7.53
C VAL A 121 -8.47 24.01 -6.25
N ASN A 122 -9.43 24.06 -5.32
CA ASN A 122 -9.46 23.17 -4.16
C ASN A 122 -10.18 21.85 -4.49
N PRO A 123 -9.90 20.75 -3.77
CA PRO A 123 -10.61 19.49 -3.96
C PRO A 123 -12.09 19.59 -3.57
N GLY A 124 -12.91 18.69 -4.11
CA GLY A 124 -14.31 18.55 -3.73
C GLY A 124 -14.54 18.13 -2.28
N ILE A 125 -15.62 18.64 -1.69
CA ILE A 125 -16.19 18.23 -0.41
C ILE A 125 -17.63 17.81 -0.64
N ILE A 126 -18.05 16.69 -0.04
CA ILE A 126 -19.46 16.31 0.02
C ILE A 126 -20.02 16.77 1.35
N THR A 127 -20.88 17.78 1.28
CA THR A 127 -21.59 18.30 2.45
C THR A 127 -22.71 17.35 2.84
N PRO A 128 -22.82 16.95 4.11
CA PRO A 128 -23.91 16.10 4.57
C PRO A 128 -25.22 16.89 4.60
N THR A 129 -26.33 16.17 4.59
CA THR A 129 -27.69 16.73 4.73
C THR A 129 -28.34 16.38 6.05
N LEU A 130 -27.69 15.54 6.87
CA LEU A 130 -28.14 15.21 8.22
C LEU A 130 -27.49 16.16 9.22
N ASP A 131 -28.25 16.52 10.26
CA ASP A 131 -27.74 17.31 11.38
C ASP A 131 -26.58 16.58 12.07
N ASP A 132 -25.58 17.34 12.52
CA ASP A 132 -24.37 16.87 13.21
C ASP A 132 -23.44 15.90 12.43
N ALA A 133 -23.76 15.57 11.17
CA ALA A 133 -22.85 14.85 10.28
C ALA A 133 -21.73 15.77 9.76
N LYS A 134 -20.59 15.18 9.42
CA LYS A 134 -19.39 15.93 9.00
C LYS A 134 -19.23 15.95 7.48
N ASP A 135 -18.61 17.01 6.98
CA ASP A 135 -18.13 17.11 5.61
C ASP A 135 -17.20 15.93 5.29
N ARG A 136 -17.47 15.25 4.16
CA ARG A 136 -16.58 14.21 3.65
C ARG A 136 -15.66 14.81 2.60
N SER A 137 -14.35 14.77 2.87
CA SER A 137 -13.34 15.17 1.89
C SER A 137 -13.32 14.19 0.72
N ASN A 138 -13.33 14.72 -0.51
CA ASN A 138 -13.11 13.93 -1.72
C ASN A 138 -11.65 14.01 -2.20
N ARG A 139 -10.78 14.75 -1.49
CA ARG A 139 -9.42 15.10 -1.93
C ARG A 139 -8.62 13.88 -2.39
N SER A 140 -8.49 12.85 -1.56
CA SER A 140 -7.69 11.69 -1.94
C SER A 140 -8.28 10.94 -3.14
N PHE A 141 -9.60 10.82 -3.20
CA PHE A 141 -10.26 10.15 -4.32
C PHE A 141 -10.11 10.93 -5.63
N GLU A 142 -10.19 12.27 -5.58
CA GLU A 142 -9.98 13.13 -6.74
C GLU A 142 -8.53 13.17 -7.18
N TYR A 143 -7.58 13.16 -6.24
CA TYR A 143 -6.18 13.48 -6.52
C TYR A 143 -5.26 12.26 -6.63
N ASP A 144 -5.40 11.26 -5.73
CA ASP A 144 -4.50 10.11 -5.70
C ASP A 144 -4.97 8.96 -6.60
N SER A 145 -6.23 8.98 -7.07
CA SER A 145 -6.75 7.94 -7.96
C SER A 145 -6.12 8.06 -9.35
N LEU A 146 -5.67 6.93 -9.89
CA LEU A 146 -5.20 6.86 -11.27
C LEU A 146 -6.37 6.96 -12.28
N GLY A 147 -6.03 7.34 -13.51
CA GLY A 147 -6.96 7.46 -14.63
C GLY A 147 -7.40 8.89 -14.92
N ASP A 148 -8.22 9.04 -15.94
CA ASP A 148 -8.56 10.33 -16.54
C ASP A 148 -9.63 11.12 -15.78
N ARG A 149 -10.28 10.54 -14.75
CA ARG A 149 -11.44 11.14 -14.08
C ARG A 149 -11.18 12.59 -13.63
N ASN A 150 -10.08 12.85 -12.93
CA ASN A 150 -9.74 14.20 -12.49
C ASN A 150 -9.44 15.14 -13.65
N ALA A 151 -8.75 14.64 -14.69
CA ALA A 151 -8.42 15.41 -15.88
C ALA A 151 -9.68 15.80 -16.67
N THR A 152 -10.63 14.87 -16.83
CA THR A 152 -11.93 15.09 -17.45
C THR A 152 -12.75 16.11 -16.66
N PHE A 153 -12.81 16.00 -15.32
CA PHE A 153 -13.43 17.04 -14.49
C PHE A 153 -12.82 18.42 -14.73
N LEU A 154 -11.49 18.51 -14.70
CA LEU A 154 -10.79 19.77 -14.82
C LEU A 154 -11.04 20.42 -16.18
N VAL A 155 -10.88 19.66 -17.27
CA VAL A 155 -10.94 20.16 -18.64
C VAL A 155 -12.37 20.41 -19.10
N ASP A 156 -13.30 19.49 -18.79
CA ASP A 156 -14.64 19.50 -19.39
C ASP A 156 -15.67 20.25 -18.53
N GLU A 157 -15.47 20.30 -17.20
CA GLU A 157 -16.43 20.93 -16.27
C GLU A 157 -15.91 22.24 -15.68
N LEU A 158 -14.71 22.24 -15.08
CA LEU A 158 -14.25 23.39 -14.30
C LEU A 158 -13.64 24.52 -15.13
N LEU A 159 -12.67 24.21 -16.01
CA LEU A 159 -11.96 25.24 -16.77
C LEU A 159 -12.88 26.09 -17.68
N PRO A 160 -13.92 25.55 -18.34
CA PRO A 160 -14.87 26.36 -19.10
C PRO A 160 -15.58 27.43 -18.25
N VAL A 161 -15.82 27.14 -16.97
CA VAL A 161 -16.41 28.09 -16.02
C VAL A 161 -15.36 29.08 -15.53
N ALA A 162 -14.20 28.59 -15.10
CA ALA A 162 -13.13 29.43 -14.54
C ALA A 162 -12.52 30.40 -15.56
N LEU A 163 -12.42 30.01 -16.83
CA LEU A 163 -11.77 30.81 -17.88
C LEU A 163 -12.76 31.65 -18.71
N LYS A 164 -14.02 31.74 -18.29
CA LYS A 164 -15.06 32.42 -19.06
C LYS A 164 -14.69 33.89 -19.32
N GLY A 165 -14.57 34.25 -20.61
CA GLY A 165 -14.23 35.61 -21.05
C GLY A 165 -12.73 35.92 -21.13
N LEU A 166 -11.87 34.93 -20.88
CA LEU A 166 -10.42 35.04 -20.99
C LEU A 166 -9.91 34.37 -22.27
N ASN A 167 -8.92 34.98 -22.92
CA ASN A 167 -8.24 34.46 -24.10
C ASN A 167 -7.00 33.68 -23.61
N VAL A 168 -7.10 32.36 -23.58
CA VAL A 168 -6.08 31.45 -23.08
C VAL A 168 -5.66 30.52 -24.22
N SER A 169 -4.36 30.26 -24.34
CA SER A 169 -3.79 29.35 -25.35
C SER A 169 -4.37 27.95 -25.19
N ASP A 170 -4.68 27.31 -26.32
CA ASP A 170 -5.07 25.90 -26.40
C ASP A 170 -3.89 24.96 -26.67
N ASP A 171 -2.71 25.51 -26.99
CA ASP A 171 -1.49 24.72 -27.21
C ASP A 171 -0.98 24.11 -25.88
N PRO A 172 -0.79 22.78 -25.79
CA PRO A 172 -0.25 22.13 -24.60
C PRO A 172 1.08 22.69 -24.12
N VAL A 173 1.93 23.20 -25.03
CA VAL A 173 3.21 23.78 -24.59
C VAL A 173 2.99 25.07 -23.79
N ASP A 174 1.86 25.74 -23.93
CA ASP A 174 1.52 26.94 -23.17
C ASP A 174 0.72 26.63 -21.90
N ARG A 175 0.57 25.34 -21.54
CA ARG A 175 -0.32 24.90 -20.46
C ARG A 175 0.39 23.99 -19.46
N ALA A 176 0.33 24.39 -18.20
CA ALA A 176 0.95 23.70 -17.08
C ALA A 176 -0.06 23.30 -15.99
N VAL A 177 0.24 22.23 -15.25
CA VAL A 177 -0.46 21.86 -14.02
C VAL A 177 0.54 21.71 -12.88
N CYS A 178 0.14 22.14 -11.69
CA CYS A 178 0.96 22.16 -10.49
C CYS A 178 0.20 21.65 -9.28
N GLY A 179 0.89 20.97 -8.37
CA GLY A 179 0.35 20.61 -7.07
C GLY A 179 1.41 20.15 -6.09
N ILE A 180 0.97 19.93 -4.85
CA ILE A 180 1.79 19.52 -3.71
C ILE A 180 1.22 18.25 -3.06
N SER A 181 2.05 17.29 -2.68
CA SER A 181 1.59 16.05 -2.02
C SER A 181 0.60 15.29 -2.91
N SER A 182 -0.62 14.95 -2.44
CA SER A 182 -1.67 14.38 -3.30
C SER A 182 -2.00 15.25 -4.52
N SER A 183 -1.99 16.57 -4.41
CA SER A 183 -2.23 17.40 -5.60
C SER A 183 -1.03 17.39 -6.56
N GLY A 184 0.17 17.04 -6.09
CA GLY A 184 1.37 16.88 -6.93
C GLY A 184 1.31 15.65 -7.83
N ILE A 185 0.89 14.49 -7.30
CA ILE A 185 0.58 13.33 -8.15
C ILE A 185 -0.57 13.65 -9.10
N ALA A 186 -1.62 14.33 -8.62
CA ALA A 186 -2.77 14.64 -9.45
C ALA A 186 -2.43 15.59 -10.61
N ALA A 187 -1.54 16.56 -10.40
CA ALA A 187 -0.99 17.39 -11.47
C ALA A 187 -0.28 16.56 -12.54
N PHE A 188 0.52 15.57 -12.11
CA PHE A 188 1.13 14.60 -13.03
C PHE A 188 0.08 13.76 -13.76
N THR A 189 -0.92 13.23 -13.04
CA THR A 189 -2.02 12.45 -13.61
C THR A 189 -2.76 13.21 -14.70
N VAL A 190 -3.09 14.48 -14.46
CA VAL A 190 -3.81 15.33 -15.42
C VAL A 190 -3.05 15.46 -16.74
N ALA A 191 -1.76 15.84 -16.67
CA ALA A 191 -0.96 15.96 -17.89
C ALA A 191 -0.63 14.60 -18.52
N TRP A 192 -0.50 13.55 -17.71
CA TRP A 192 -0.32 12.20 -18.21
C TRP A 192 -1.55 11.75 -19.02
N GLU A 193 -2.76 11.95 -18.53
CA GLU A 193 -3.99 11.51 -19.21
C GLU A 193 -4.45 12.45 -20.32
N LYS A 194 -4.15 13.74 -20.22
CA LYS A 194 -4.48 14.77 -21.22
C LYS A 194 -3.23 15.53 -21.68
N PRO A 195 -2.24 14.85 -22.30
CA PRO A 195 -1.04 15.52 -22.81
C PRO A 195 -1.33 16.45 -23.99
N ASP A 196 -2.51 16.31 -24.60
CA ASP A 196 -3.08 17.22 -25.61
C ASP A 196 -3.71 18.48 -25.00
N GLN A 197 -3.76 18.60 -23.67
CA GLN A 197 -4.22 19.78 -22.96
C GLN A 197 -3.12 20.41 -22.10
N PHE A 198 -2.18 19.61 -21.57
CA PHE A 198 -1.12 20.09 -20.69
C PHE A 198 0.22 19.42 -21.02
N GLY A 199 1.17 20.22 -21.51
CA GLY A 199 2.52 19.77 -21.85
C GLY A 199 3.53 19.96 -20.72
N LYS A 200 3.15 20.59 -19.61
CA LYS A 200 4.06 20.95 -18.50
C LYS A 200 3.49 20.54 -17.14
N VAL A 201 4.32 19.97 -16.27
CA VAL A 201 3.96 19.53 -14.92
C VAL A 201 4.96 20.00 -13.89
N LEU A 202 4.47 20.52 -12.77
CA LEU A 202 5.24 20.79 -11.56
C LEU A 202 4.63 20.00 -10.39
N SER A 203 5.41 19.09 -9.80
CA SER A 203 5.02 18.30 -8.63
C SER A 203 5.95 18.60 -7.46
N HIS A 204 5.40 19.16 -6.38
CA HIS A 204 6.10 19.36 -5.12
C HIS A 204 5.76 18.21 -4.16
N ILE A 205 6.77 17.57 -3.58
CA ILE A 205 6.67 16.47 -2.61
C ILE A 205 5.57 15.46 -3.00
N GLY A 206 5.53 15.07 -4.29
CA GLY A 206 4.40 14.35 -4.87
C GLY A 206 4.21 12.95 -4.29
N SER A 207 2.96 12.55 -4.03
CA SER A 207 2.63 11.26 -3.41
C SER A 207 2.69 10.07 -4.39
N PHE A 208 3.84 9.85 -5.03
CA PHE A 208 4.10 8.68 -5.91
C PHE A 208 4.30 7.37 -5.11
N THR A 209 3.47 7.18 -4.09
CA THR A 209 3.43 6.05 -3.17
C THR A 209 2.05 5.36 -3.26
N ASN A 210 1.79 4.34 -2.44
CA ASN A 210 0.55 3.56 -2.50
C ASN A 210 -0.58 4.14 -1.65
N ILE A 211 -0.98 5.38 -1.93
CA ILE A 211 -2.24 5.94 -1.43
C ILE A 211 -3.41 5.27 -2.18
N ARG A 212 -3.48 5.49 -3.50
CA ARG A 212 -4.50 4.92 -4.41
C ARG A 212 -3.90 4.46 -5.76
N GLY A 213 -2.61 4.12 -5.78
CA GLY A 213 -1.94 3.54 -6.97
C GLY A 213 -0.76 4.33 -7.51
N GLY A 214 -0.38 5.46 -6.91
CA GLY A 214 0.69 6.32 -7.44
C GLY A 214 2.04 5.66 -7.71
N TRP A 215 2.35 4.58 -6.98
CA TRP A 215 3.53 3.74 -7.20
C TRP A 215 3.57 3.02 -8.57
N GLU A 216 2.48 3.00 -9.34
CA GLU A 216 2.42 2.38 -10.66
C GLU A 216 3.04 3.25 -11.76
N TYR A 217 3.10 4.58 -11.57
CA TYR A 217 3.58 5.51 -12.59
C TYR A 217 4.99 5.21 -13.12
N PRO A 218 6.00 4.86 -12.29
CA PRO A 218 7.31 4.46 -12.81
C PRO A 218 7.22 3.33 -13.85
N GLY A 219 6.33 2.35 -13.64
CA GLY A 219 6.09 1.27 -14.61
C GLY A 219 5.42 1.76 -15.89
N LEU A 220 4.39 2.60 -15.78
CA LEU A 220 3.68 3.18 -16.93
C LEU A 220 4.60 4.07 -17.79
N ILE A 221 5.44 4.89 -17.15
CA ILE A 221 6.44 5.73 -17.81
C ILE A 221 7.43 4.86 -18.58
N ARG A 222 7.98 3.81 -17.96
CA ARG A 222 8.93 2.89 -18.63
C ARG A 222 8.30 2.19 -19.84
N LYS A 223 7.01 1.82 -19.77
CA LYS A 223 6.28 1.26 -20.94
C LYS A 223 6.22 2.23 -22.12
N SER A 224 6.14 3.54 -21.84
CA SER A 224 6.07 4.58 -22.87
C SER A 224 7.40 4.89 -23.58
N HIS A 225 8.54 4.29 -23.18
CA HIS A 225 9.88 4.66 -23.71
C HIS A 225 10.03 4.69 -25.25
N LYS A 226 9.21 3.92 -25.98
CA LYS A 226 9.22 3.95 -27.47
C LYS A 226 8.52 5.18 -28.05
N GLN A 227 7.54 5.71 -27.33
CA GLN A 227 6.76 6.88 -27.70
C GLN A 227 6.37 7.63 -26.42
N PRO A 228 7.31 8.38 -25.81
CA PRO A 228 7.03 9.16 -24.61
C PRO A 228 5.90 10.16 -24.87
N LYS A 229 5.04 10.38 -23.87
CA LYS A 229 4.04 11.44 -23.94
C LYS A 229 4.75 12.80 -23.99
N PRO A 230 4.23 13.81 -24.71
CA PRO A 230 4.89 15.10 -24.89
C PRO A 230 4.72 16.00 -23.64
N ILE A 231 5.18 15.53 -22.48
CA ILE A 231 5.11 16.25 -21.21
C ILE A 231 6.52 16.53 -20.67
N LYS A 232 6.70 17.71 -20.11
CA LYS A 232 7.89 18.16 -19.40
C LYS A 232 7.61 18.20 -17.90
N VAL A 233 8.46 17.56 -17.10
CA VAL A 233 8.15 17.23 -15.70
C VAL A 233 9.18 17.81 -14.73
N TYR A 234 8.75 18.68 -13.82
CA TYR A 234 9.55 19.11 -12.68
C TYR A 234 9.07 18.41 -11.42
N LEU A 235 9.98 17.71 -10.75
CA LEU A 235 9.80 17.07 -9.47
C LEU A 235 10.66 17.80 -8.44
N GLN A 236 10.06 18.19 -7.32
CA GLN A 236 10.78 18.59 -6.14
C GLN A 236 10.32 17.72 -4.97
N ASP A 237 11.24 17.31 -4.12
CA ASP A 237 10.92 16.58 -2.89
C ASP A 237 11.89 17.00 -1.77
N GLY A 238 11.55 16.73 -0.51
CA GLY A 238 12.41 16.91 0.65
C GLY A 238 13.24 15.65 0.93
N ARG A 239 14.49 15.80 1.37
CA ARG A 239 15.33 14.63 1.73
C ARG A 239 14.81 13.89 2.97
N ASP A 240 14.12 14.59 3.86
CA ASP A 240 13.57 14.04 5.10
C ASP A 240 12.04 13.91 5.02
N ASP A 241 11.48 13.76 3.80
CA ASP A 241 10.04 13.62 3.61
C ASP A 241 9.51 12.26 4.12
N LEU A 242 8.19 12.06 4.07
CA LEU A 242 7.48 11.01 4.80
C LEU A 242 7.95 9.59 4.46
N ASP A 243 8.01 8.76 5.51
CA ASP A 243 7.97 7.30 5.42
C ASP A 243 6.79 6.81 6.26
N ASN A 244 5.72 6.40 5.58
CA ASN A 244 4.41 6.21 6.19
C ASN A 244 3.67 4.99 5.62
N LEU A 245 2.43 4.75 6.06
CA LEU A 245 1.59 3.65 5.58
C LEU A 245 1.55 3.47 4.05
N HIS A 246 1.69 4.55 3.29
CA HIS A 246 1.59 4.54 1.84
C HIS A 246 2.92 4.27 1.14
N GLY A 247 4.06 4.62 1.75
CA GLY A 247 5.39 4.40 1.20
C GLY A 247 6.43 5.37 1.76
N ASN A 248 7.63 5.28 1.20
CA ASN A 248 8.70 6.26 1.42
C ASN A 248 8.70 7.24 0.24
N TRP A 249 8.45 8.51 0.52
CA TRP A 249 8.14 9.54 -0.48
C TRP A 249 9.38 9.99 -1.26
N PRO A 250 10.55 10.25 -0.62
CA PRO A 250 11.79 10.53 -1.35
C PRO A 250 12.16 9.40 -2.32
N LEU A 251 12.05 8.13 -1.87
CA LEU A 251 12.32 6.98 -2.73
C LEU A 251 11.31 6.85 -3.89
N GLY A 252 10.05 7.23 -3.67
CA GLY A 252 9.03 7.28 -4.72
C GLY A 252 9.36 8.30 -5.81
N ASN A 253 9.79 9.52 -5.42
CA ASN A 253 10.20 10.57 -6.36
C ASN A 253 11.52 10.24 -7.08
N HIS A 254 12.45 9.54 -6.42
CA HIS A 254 13.65 8.99 -7.08
C HIS A 254 13.31 7.94 -8.15
N ASP A 255 12.37 7.03 -7.87
CA ASP A 255 11.94 6.01 -8.84
C ASP A 255 11.20 6.65 -10.04
N MET A 256 10.38 7.68 -9.79
CA MET A 256 9.78 8.50 -10.85
C MET A 256 10.85 9.14 -11.75
N ALA A 257 11.85 9.81 -11.18
CA ALA A 257 12.93 10.42 -11.94
C ALA A 257 13.74 9.38 -12.75
N ALA A 258 14.03 8.23 -12.15
CA ALA A 258 14.71 7.12 -12.84
C ALA A 258 13.89 6.60 -14.04
N ALA A 259 12.56 6.47 -13.88
CA ALA A 259 11.67 6.08 -14.96
C ALA A 259 11.60 7.14 -16.08
N LEU A 260 11.50 8.42 -15.73
CA LEU A 260 11.49 9.54 -16.68
C LEU A 260 12.80 9.60 -17.48
N GLN A 261 13.94 9.43 -16.81
CA GLN A 261 15.25 9.32 -17.45
C GLN A 261 15.31 8.13 -18.41
N PHE A 262 14.90 6.94 -17.96
CA PHE A 262 14.89 5.73 -18.79
C PHE A 262 14.06 5.90 -20.06
N ALA A 263 12.88 6.50 -19.94
CA ALA A 263 11.96 6.69 -21.05
C ALA A 263 12.26 7.95 -21.91
N GLY A 264 13.25 8.77 -21.53
CA GLY A 264 13.69 9.92 -22.33
C GLY A 264 12.83 11.17 -22.19
N TYR A 265 12.11 11.34 -21.07
CA TYR A 265 11.35 12.56 -20.79
C TYR A 265 12.26 13.73 -20.42
N GLN A 266 11.87 14.94 -20.82
CA GLN A 266 12.47 16.17 -20.29
C GLN A 266 12.02 16.33 -18.83
N HIS A 267 12.93 16.14 -17.89
CA HIS A 267 12.58 16.12 -16.48
C HIS A 267 13.65 16.74 -15.59
N LYS A 268 13.26 17.26 -14.44
CA LYS A 268 14.17 17.71 -13.39
C LYS A 268 13.71 17.17 -12.04
N LEU A 269 14.64 16.64 -11.26
CA LEU A 269 14.43 16.30 -9.85
C LEU A 269 15.28 17.21 -8.98
N VAL A 270 14.67 17.87 -8.01
CA VAL A 270 15.34 18.67 -6.98
C VAL A 270 15.02 18.11 -5.60
N MET A 271 16.05 17.66 -4.89
CA MET A 271 15.93 17.26 -3.49
C MET A 271 16.35 18.45 -2.61
N THR A 272 15.39 19.04 -1.90
CA THR A 272 15.62 20.12 -0.93
C THR A 272 15.88 19.57 0.47
N ASP A 273 16.33 20.42 1.40
CA ASP A 273 16.41 20.05 2.81
C ASP A 273 15.01 19.92 3.42
N GLY A 274 14.88 19.22 4.56
CA GLY A 274 13.64 19.10 5.32
C GLY A 274 12.65 18.06 4.80
N GLY A 275 11.51 17.94 5.50
CA GLY A 275 10.46 16.96 5.25
C GLY A 275 9.20 17.53 4.58
N HIS A 276 8.03 16.97 4.89
CA HIS A 276 6.74 17.25 4.23
C HIS A 276 6.25 18.70 4.41
N SER A 277 6.83 19.63 3.67
CA SER A 277 6.62 21.06 3.87
C SER A 277 6.58 21.85 2.57
N GLY A 278 5.54 22.68 2.41
CA GLY A 278 5.46 23.64 1.32
C GLY A 278 6.49 24.76 1.39
N LYS A 279 7.22 24.92 2.51
CA LYS A 279 8.26 25.96 2.67
C LYS A 279 9.35 25.81 1.60
N TRP A 280 9.98 24.64 1.52
CA TRP A 280 11.10 24.40 0.61
C TRP A 280 10.67 24.38 -0.85
N ALA A 281 9.48 23.84 -1.12
CA ALA A 281 8.83 23.92 -2.41
C ALA A 281 8.58 25.38 -2.85
N GLY A 282 8.11 26.22 -1.93
CA GLY A 282 7.91 27.65 -2.16
C GLY A 282 9.20 28.42 -2.42
N GLU A 283 10.29 28.08 -1.70
CA GLU A 283 11.62 28.66 -1.93
C GLU A 283 12.20 28.28 -3.30
N ASP A 284 11.96 27.06 -3.80
CA ASP A 284 12.41 26.62 -5.13
C ASP A 284 11.47 27.04 -6.27
N LEU A 285 10.22 27.41 -5.97
CA LEU A 285 9.18 27.70 -6.98
C LEU A 285 9.65 28.66 -8.09
N PRO A 286 10.34 29.80 -7.82
CA PRO A 286 10.83 30.66 -8.90
C PRO A 286 11.80 29.96 -9.87
N ASN A 287 12.68 29.08 -9.35
CA ASN A 287 13.61 28.30 -10.18
C ASN A 287 12.88 27.21 -10.96
N ALA A 288 11.88 26.59 -10.32
CA ALA A 288 11.03 25.59 -10.95
C ALA A 288 10.28 26.18 -12.15
N LEU A 289 9.65 27.35 -11.98
CA LEU A 289 8.92 28.05 -13.05
C LEU A 289 9.85 28.48 -14.19
N LYS A 290 11.02 29.07 -13.88
CA LYS A 290 12.03 29.42 -14.90
C LYS A 290 12.45 28.19 -15.72
N TRP A 291 12.73 27.07 -15.06
CA TRP A 291 13.09 25.84 -15.77
C TRP A 291 11.92 25.29 -16.58
N LEU A 292 10.70 25.32 -16.03
CA LEU A 292 9.51 24.75 -16.66
C LEU A 292 9.17 25.49 -17.96
N TRP A 293 9.26 26.82 -17.96
CA TRP A 293 8.96 27.69 -19.11
C TRP A 293 10.13 27.93 -20.07
N ASP A 294 11.33 27.46 -19.77
CA ASP A 294 12.48 27.49 -20.70
C ASP A 294 12.51 26.24 -21.59
N ASP A 295 12.20 26.38 -22.88
CA ASP A 295 12.21 25.26 -23.84
C ASP A 295 13.61 24.64 -24.02
N ASN A 296 14.69 25.35 -23.67
CA ASN A 296 16.07 24.88 -23.76
C ASN A 296 16.58 24.24 -22.47
N ALA A 297 15.74 24.14 -21.44
CA ALA A 297 16.14 23.64 -20.14
C ALA A 297 16.62 22.18 -20.21
N LYS A 298 17.76 21.89 -19.58
CA LYS A 298 18.35 20.54 -19.57
C LYS A 298 17.70 19.65 -18.52
N SER A 299 17.55 18.37 -18.83
CA SER A 299 17.11 17.37 -17.86
C SER A 299 18.14 17.12 -16.77
N SER A 300 17.68 16.70 -15.60
CA SER A 300 18.53 16.02 -14.62
C SER A 300 19.13 14.75 -15.24
N HIS A 301 20.35 14.41 -14.81
CA HIS A 301 21.00 13.16 -15.18
C HIS A 301 21.50 12.45 -13.93
N VAL A 302 20.98 11.25 -13.68
CA VAL A 302 21.48 10.34 -12.66
C VAL A 302 22.59 9.50 -13.31
N PRO A 303 23.85 9.65 -12.86
CA PRO A 303 24.97 8.88 -13.41
C PRO A 303 24.87 7.40 -13.01
N ASP A 304 25.40 6.51 -13.85
CA ASP A 304 25.62 5.09 -13.51
C ASP A 304 26.77 5.00 -12.49
N PRO A 305 26.51 4.64 -11.22
CA PRO A 305 27.54 4.64 -10.20
C PRO A 305 28.41 3.37 -10.23
N SER A 306 28.33 2.52 -11.28
CA SER A 306 28.97 1.21 -11.28
C SER A 306 30.50 1.26 -11.10
N THR A 307 30.95 0.54 -10.07
CA THR A 307 32.33 0.24 -9.72
C THR A 307 32.62 -1.24 -9.97
N LYS A 308 33.90 -1.58 -10.23
CA LYS A 308 34.36 -2.96 -10.42
C LYS A 308 35.45 -3.30 -9.40
N PRO A 309 35.12 -3.30 -8.09
CA PRO A 309 36.09 -3.61 -7.06
C PRO A 309 36.61 -5.04 -7.24
N LYS A 310 37.88 -5.25 -6.86
CA LYS A 310 38.46 -6.59 -6.83
C LYS A 310 37.74 -7.42 -5.76
N TRP A 311 37.16 -8.54 -6.16
CA TRP A 311 36.49 -9.45 -5.23
C TRP A 311 37.49 -10.36 -4.50
N GLU A 312 37.29 -10.53 -3.20
CA GLU A 312 38.03 -11.45 -2.34
C GLU A 312 37.04 -12.23 -1.46
N PRO A 313 37.27 -13.55 -1.22
CA PRO A 313 36.37 -14.32 -0.39
C PRO A 313 36.43 -13.86 1.07
N HIS A 314 35.28 -13.78 1.72
CA HIS A 314 35.22 -13.57 3.17
C HIS A 314 36.01 -14.69 3.89
N PRO A 315 36.67 -14.44 5.03
CA PRO A 315 37.47 -15.45 5.74
C PRO A 315 36.72 -16.75 6.10
N ASP A 316 35.42 -16.66 6.40
CA ASP A 316 34.55 -17.83 6.63
C ASP A 316 34.09 -18.53 5.34
N ALA A 317 34.36 -17.97 4.16
CA ALA A 317 34.18 -18.62 2.85
C ALA A 317 35.46 -19.28 2.33
N VAL A 318 36.50 -19.36 3.17
CA VAL A 318 37.76 -20.08 2.90
C VAL A 318 37.77 -21.38 3.71
N ALA A 319 38.07 -22.50 3.04
CA ALA A 319 38.11 -23.81 3.69
C ALA A 319 39.26 -23.88 4.71
N LYS A 320 38.99 -24.42 5.90
CA LYS A 320 39.97 -24.60 6.97
C LYS A 320 40.23 -26.10 7.16
N GLU A 321 41.49 -26.50 7.30
CA GLU A 321 41.86 -27.93 7.42
C GLU A 321 41.30 -28.58 8.68
N SER A 322 41.16 -27.81 9.77
CA SER A 322 40.65 -28.28 11.06
C SER A 322 39.12 -28.37 11.14
N VAL A 323 38.39 -27.97 10.09
CA VAL A 323 36.92 -27.92 10.09
C VAL A 323 36.37 -29.17 9.39
N PRO A 324 35.51 -29.96 10.07
CA PRO A 324 34.81 -31.09 9.44
C PRO A 324 34.00 -30.64 8.23
N ARG A 325 34.09 -31.40 7.14
CA ARG A 325 33.43 -31.07 5.87
C ARG A 325 32.15 -31.88 5.70
N GLY A 326 31.06 -31.19 5.43
CA GLY A 326 29.83 -31.80 4.95
C GLY A 326 29.97 -32.38 3.56
N LYS A 327 28.92 -33.06 3.12
CA LYS A 327 28.85 -33.75 1.83
C LYS A 327 27.77 -33.13 0.97
N VAL A 328 28.10 -32.84 -0.29
CA VAL A 328 27.12 -32.43 -1.31
C VAL A 328 26.75 -33.65 -2.16
N GLU A 329 25.48 -34.03 -2.14
CA GLU A 329 24.91 -35.14 -2.90
C GLU A 329 24.12 -34.58 -4.09
N THR A 330 24.54 -34.93 -5.30
CA THR A 330 23.78 -34.58 -6.51
C THR A 330 22.63 -35.57 -6.68
N MET A 331 21.42 -35.03 -6.84
CA MET A 331 20.21 -35.82 -6.95
C MET A 331 19.89 -36.13 -8.41
N GLN A 332 19.05 -37.14 -8.64
CA GLN A 332 18.49 -37.35 -9.98
C GLN A 332 17.64 -36.13 -10.37
N PRO A 333 17.67 -35.71 -11.66
CA PRO A 333 16.85 -34.60 -12.14
C PRO A 333 15.38 -34.78 -11.76
N TRP A 334 14.75 -33.70 -11.29
CA TRP A 334 13.37 -33.74 -10.82
C TRP A 334 12.40 -33.28 -11.89
N GLU A 335 11.36 -34.07 -12.16
CA GLU A 335 10.23 -33.69 -13.01
C GLU A 335 9.05 -33.22 -12.16
N SER A 336 8.53 -32.02 -12.44
CA SER A 336 7.47 -31.42 -11.63
C SER A 336 6.08 -31.78 -12.10
N LYS A 337 5.15 -31.94 -11.15
CA LYS A 337 3.71 -31.95 -11.39
C LYS A 337 3.12 -30.54 -11.30
N ILE A 338 3.63 -29.70 -10.39
CA ILE A 338 3.22 -28.29 -10.22
C ILE A 338 3.66 -27.43 -11.40
N PHE A 339 4.86 -27.66 -11.94
CA PHE A 339 5.36 -27.03 -13.16
C PHE A 339 5.51 -28.08 -14.28
N PRO A 340 4.40 -28.49 -14.91
CA PRO A 340 4.39 -29.63 -15.82
C PRO A 340 5.33 -29.44 -17.02
N GLY A 341 5.94 -30.53 -17.47
CA GLY A 341 6.84 -30.54 -18.63
C GLY A 341 8.23 -29.95 -18.37
N THR A 342 8.57 -29.71 -17.10
CA THR A 342 9.89 -29.18 -16.71
C THR A 342 10.71 -30.20 -15.93
N THR A 343 12.02 -30.18 -16.18
CA THR A 343 13.03 -30.91 -15.39
C THR A 343 14.03 -29.95 -14.77
N ARG A 344 14.60 -30.31 -13.62
CA ARG A 344 15.60 -29.48 -12.92
C ARG A 344 16.64 -30.28 -12.17
N ASP A 345 17.84 -29.74 -12.20
CA ASP A 345 18.99 -30.27 -11.47
C ASP A 345 18.95 -29.75 -10.02
N TRP A 346 19.25 -30.61 -9.06
CA TRP A 346 19.27 -30.23 -7.64
C TRP A 346 20.25 -31.09 -6.84
N ALA A 347 20.65 -30.56 -5.68
CA ALA A 347 21.61 -31.20 -4.79
C ALA A 347 21.25 -30.95 -3.33
N ILE A 348 21.71 -31.84 -2.44
CA ILE A 348 21.55 -31.71 -0.99
C ILE A 348 22.94 -31.62 -0.36
N TYR A 349 23.18 -30.62 0.48
CA TYR A 349 24.32 -30.59 1.39
C TYR A 349 23.91 -31.09 2.76
N VAL A 350 24.70 -32.00 3.31
CA VAL A 350 24.55 -32.56 4.65
C VAL A 350 25.78 -32.18 5.46
N PRO A 351 25.64 -31.46 6.59
CA PRO A 351 26.78 -31.09 7.41
C PRO A 351 27.40 -32.32 8.07
N ALA A 352 28.70 -32.27 8.36
CA ALA A 352 29.40 -33.37 9.03
C ALA A 352 28.83 -33.69 10.43
N GLN A 353 28.19 -32.71 11.06
CA GLN A 353 27.56 -32.77 12.37
C GLN A 353 26.12 -33.30 12.35
N TYR A 354 25.58 -33.65 11.18
CA TYR A 354 24.22 -34.19 11.08
C TYR A 354 24.07 -35.51 11.86
N SER A 355 22.99 -35.61 12.63
CA SER A 355 22.54 -36.84 13.30
C SER A 355 21.06 -37.08 12.98
N PRO A 356 20.62 -38.32 12.68
CA PRO A 356 19.20 -38.61 12.47
C PRO A 356 18.36 -38.49 13.75
N GLU A 357 18.99 -38.47 14.93
CA GLU A 357 18.33 -38.34 16.24
C GLU A 357 17.98 -36.89 16.60
N GLU A 358 18.68 -35.93 16.01
CA GLU A 358 18.49 -34.49 16.23
C GLU A 358 18.06 -33.81 14.92
N PRO A 359 16.79 -33.39 14.78
CA PRO A 359 16.31 -32.78 13.54
C PRO A 359 17.13 -31.56 13.12
N ALA A 360 17.71 -31.61 11.92
CA ALA A 360 18.50 -30.51 11.39
C ALA A 360 17.65 -29.33 10.95
N ALA A 361 18.24 -28.12 10.98
CA ALA A 361 17.69 -26.97 10.26
C ALA A 361 17.70 -27.22 8.74
N LEU A 362 16.87 -26.48 8.01
CA LEU A 362 16.78 -26.53 6.55
C LEU A 362 17.06 -25.14 5.95
N MET A 363 17.86 -25.07 4.88
CA MET A 363 17.92 -23.89 4.03
C MET A 363 17.80 -24.23 2.54
N VAL A 364 16.82 -23.64 1.85
CA VAL A 364 16.64 -23.83 0.41
C VAL A 364 17.28 -22.68 -0.37
N PHE A 365 18.07 -23.01 -1.40
CA PHE A 365 18.76 -22.06 -2.26
C PHE A 365 18.31 -22.15 -3.71
N GLN A 366 17.84 -21.02 -4.24
CA GLN A 366 17.53 -20.82 -5.65
C GLN A 366 18.81 -20.65 -6.47
N ASP A 367 18.75 -20.99 -7.75
CA ASP A 367 19.93 -21.05 -8.64
C ASP A 367 21.07 -21.88 -7.99
N GLY A 368 20.69 -23.02 -7.42
CA GLY A 368 21.50 -23.81 -6.50
C GLY A 368 22.90 -24.17 -6.99
N GLU A 369 23.10 -24.33 -8.30
CA GLU A 369 24.43 -24.58 -8.87
C GLU A 369 25.43 -23.46 -8.57
N GLY A 370 24.97 -22.21 -8.68
CA GLY A 370 25.81 -21.04 -8.39
C GLY A 370 26.15 -20.95 -6.90
N MET A 371 25.19 -21.32 -6.04
CA MET A 371 25.32 -21.24 -4.59
C MET A 371 26.27 -22.32 -4.03
N ARG A 372 26.16 -23.56 -4.52
CA ARG A 372 26.96 -24.69 -4.03
C ARG A 372 28.41 -24.71 -4.52
N ASN A 373 28.74 -23.94 -5.56
CA ASN A 373 30.06 -23.95 -6.17
C ASN A 373 31.11 -23.29 -5.26
N THR A 374 32.09 -24.08 -4.82
CA THR A 374 33.14 -23.66 -3.87
C THR A 374 34.21 -22.76 -4.48
N ASP A 375 34.28 -22.64 -5.80
CA ASP A 375 35.23 -21.78 -6.51
C ASP A 375 34.65 -20.40 -6.83
N ARG A 376 33.33 -20.21 -6.65
CA ARG A 376 32.60 -18.96 -6.96
C ARG A 376 32.44 -18.07 -5.72
N ARG A 377 31.51 -17.11 -5.79
CA ARG A 377 31.36 -16.03 -4.80
C ARG A 377 30.64 -16.48 -3.52
N TRP A 378 29.67 -17.38 -3.65
CA TRP A 378 28.80 -17.81 -2.55
C TRP A 378 29.43 -18.85 -1.62
N ARG A 379 30.01 -19.91 -2.20
CA ARG A 379 30.74 -20.98 -1.47
C ARG A 379 29.94 -21.56 -0.29
N VAL A 380 28.63 -21.76 -0.46
CA VAL A 380 27.72 -22.10 0.65
C VAL A 380 28.20 -23.30 1.48
N PRO A 381 28.66 -24.43 0.89
CA PRO A 381 29.16 -25.56 1.69
C PRO A 381 30.31 -25.20 2.63
N ILE A 382 31.28 -24.40 2.17
CA ILE A 382 32.43 -23.98 2.99
C ILE A 382 31.99 -23.05 4.12
N VAL A 383 31.07 -22.13 3.82
CA VAL A 383 30.52 -21.22 4.83
C VAL A 383 29.77 -22.01 5.89
N PHE A 384 28.92 -22.96 5.47
CA PHE A 384 28.15 -23.80 6.40
C PHE A 384 29.09 -24.67 7.25
N ASP A 385 30.08 -25.33 6.66
CA ASP A 385 31.10 -26.10 7.38
C ASP A 385 31.73 -25.26 8.51
N ASN A 386 32.23 -24.07 8.15
CA ASN A 386 32.93 -23.18 9.07
C ASN A 386 32.04 -22.64 10.19
N LEU A 387 30.80 -22.26 9.88
CA LEU A 387 29.88 -21.67 10.86
C LEU A 387 29.26 -22.73 11.77
N ILE A 388 28.87 -23.89 11.23
CA ILE A 388 28.32 -25.01 12.01
C ILE A 388 29.38 -25.55 12.97
N ALA A 389 30.62 -25.76 12.50
CA ALA A 389 31.69 -26.26 13.36
C ALA A 389 32.03 -25.31 14.52
N ARG A 390 31.77 -24.01 14.36
CA ARG A 390 31.99 -22.99 15.41
C ARG A 390 30.77 -22.79 16.32
N GLY A 391 29.59 -23.28 15.94
CA GLY A 391 28.33 -23.06 16.65
C GLY A 391 27.66 -21.72 16.34
N ASP A 392 28.09 -21.03 15.28
CA ASP A 392 27.51 -19.75 14.83
C ASP A 392 26.17 -19.95 14.08
N MET A 393 25.89 -21.19 13.65
CA MET A 393 24.62 -21.60 13.08
C MET A 393 24.36 -23.07 13.45
N PRO A 394 23.09 -23.52 13.59
CA PRO A 394 22.78 -24.91 13.91
C PRO A 394 23.18 -25.85 12.75
N PRO A 395 23.35 -27.17 13.00
CA PRO A 395 23.46 -28.15 11.92
C PRO A 395 22.33 -27.98 10.91
N THR A 396 22.68 -27.52 9.71
CA THR A 396 21.71 -27.11 8.68
C THR A 396 21.96 -27.91 7.40
N ILE A 397 20.92 -28.59 6.94
CA ILE A 397 20.87 -29.21 5.61
C ILE A 397 20.52 -28.14 4.58
N ALA A 398 21.29 -28.08 3.48
CA ALA A 398 21.00 -27.14 2.40
C ALA A 398 20.46 -27.87 1.17
N VAL A 399 19.40 -27.33 0.55
CA VAL A 399 18.84 -27.83 -0.71
C VAL A 399 19.16 -26.82 -1.81
N PHE A 400 19.98 -27.22 -2.78
CA PHE A 400 20.37 -26.40 -3.91
C PHE A 400 19.50 -26.74 -5.11
N LEU A 401 18.62 -25.82 -5.50
CA LEU A 401 17.60 -26.08 -6.51
C LEU A 401 17.78 -25.12 -7.70
N ASN A 402 18.03 -25.66 -8.88
CA ASN A 402 17.97 -24.88 -10.11
C ASN A 402 16.52 -24.74 -10.60
N PRO A 403 16.21 -23.68 -11.36
CA PRO A 403 14.89 -23.52 -11.95
C PRO A 403 14.59 -24.60 -13.00
N GLY A 404 13.31 -24.85 -13.24
CA GLY A 404 12.84 -25.77 -14.27
C GLY A 404 13.30 -25.39 -15.68
N HIS A 405 13.58 -26.41 -16.48
CA HIS A 405 13.76 -26.31 -17.92
C HIS A 405 12.77 -27.20 -18.64
N GLU A 406 12.07 -26.64 -19.62
CA GLU A 406 11.15 -27.39 -20.46
C GLU A 406 11.92 -28.46 -21.25
N THR A 407 11.56 -29.72 -21.07
CA THR A 407 12.25 -30.86 -21.70
C THR A 407 12.19 -30.82 -23.23
N ALA A 408 11.17 -30.16 -23.78
CA ALA A 408 10.97 -29.99 -25.21
C ALA A 408 11.86 -28.89 -25.85
N LYS A 409 12.54 -28.06 -25.06
CA LYS A 409 13.36 -26.94 -25.56
C LYS A 409 14.84 -27.21 -25.34
N PRO A 410 15.74 -26.88 -26.28
CA PRO A 410 17.17 -26.90 -26.00
C PRO A 410 17.56 -25.75 -25.06
N ARG A 411 18.52 -25.99 -24.16
CA ARG A 411 19.10 -24.92 -23.30
C ARG A 411 19.83 -23.91 -24.17
N LYS A 412 19.40 -22.64 -24.16
CA LYS A 412 20.12 -21.53 -24.81
C LYS A 412 21.08 -20.88 -23.81
N LYS A 413 22.38 -20.89 -24.10
CA LYS A 413 23.43 -20.32 -23.22
C LYS A 413 23.37 -20.85 -21.78
N ASN A 414 23.06 -22.14 -21.61
CA ASN A 414 22.83 -22.80 -20.30
C ASN A 414 21.74 -22.15 -19.43
N LYS A 415 20.85 -21.32 -20.00
CA LYS A 415 19.73 -20.74 -19.26
C LYS A 415 18.57 -21.72 -19.17
N HIS A 416 17.99 -21.80 -17.99
CA HIS A 416 16.75 -22.51 -17.73
C HIS A 416 15.58 -21.70 -18.27
N SER A 417 14.68 -22.35 -19.00
CA SER A 417 13.57 -21.67 -19.69
C SER A 417 12.50 -21.16 -18.73
N ASN A 418 12.35 -21.79 -17.56
CA ASN A 418 11.27 -21.48 -16.62
C ASN A 418 11.68 -20.52 -15.49
N ARG A 419 12.96 -20.07 -15.43
CA ARG A 419 13.50 -19.32 -14.28
C ARG A 419 12.62 -18.15 -13.86
N SER A 420 12.29 -17.23 -14.77
CA SER A 420 11.49 -16.07 -14.40
C SER A 420 10.05 -16.43 -14.05
N PHE A 421 9.46 -17.41 -14.73
CA PHE A 421 8.10 -17.85 -14.44
C PHE A 421 8.00 -18.53 -13.07
N GLU A 422 8.97 -19.36 -12.68
CA GLU A 422 9.00 -20.00 -11.37
C GLU A 422 9.36 -19.02 -10.25
N TYR A 423 10.27 -18.09 -10.50
CA TYR A 423 10.87 -17.26 -9.45
C TYR A 423 10.22 -15.89 -9.28
N ASP A 424 9.82 -15.22 -10.36
CA ASP A 424 9.28 -13.86 -10.30
C ASP A 424 7.73 -13.85 -10.30
N SER A 425 7.06 -14.99 -10.56
CA SER A 425 5.59 -15.05 -10.46
C SER A 425 5.15 -15.14 -9.00
N LEU A 426 4.37 -14.16 -8.56
CA LEU A 426 3.84 -14.08 -7.20
C LEU A 426 2.82 -15.20 -6.90
N GLY A 427 2.57 -15.40 -5.60
CA GLY A 427 1.61 -16.38 -5.10
C GLY A 427 2.23 -17.71 -4.70
N ASP A 428 1.38 -18.66 -4.33
CA ASP A 428 1.78 -19.87 -3.60
C ASP A 428 2.41 -20.98 -4.45
N ARG A 429 2.42 -20.83 -5.77
CA ARG A 429 2.70 -21.93 -6.70
C ARG A 429 4.11 -22.50 -6.49
N TYR A 430 5.12 -21.65 -6.32
CA TYR A 430 6.47 -22.11 -6.02
C TYR A 430 6.60 -22.70 -4.61
N ALA A 431 5.88 -22.14 -3.63
CA ALA A 431 5.87 -22.68 -2.28
C ALA A 431 5.26 -24.10 -2.23
N ARG A 432 4.15 -24.33 -2.95
CA ARG A 432 3.57 -25.67 -3.13
C ARG A 432 4.52 -26.62 -3.83
N PHE A 433 5.23 -26.16 -4.87
CA PHE A 433 6.27 -26.99 -5.48
C PHE A 433 7.33 -27.44 -4.46
N LEU A 434 7.81 -26.54 -3.59
CA LEU A 434 8.75 -26.94 -2.54
C LEU A 434 8.13 -27.93 -1.55
N LEU A 435 6.93 -27.64 -1.06
CA LEU A 435 6.33 -28.34 0.08
C LEU A 435 5.64 -29.66 -0.30
N ASP A 436 5.13 -29.75 -1.53
CA ASP A 436 4.39 -30.92 -2.01
C ASP A 436 5.31 -31.89 -2.78
N GLU A 437 6.44 -31.41 -3.32
CA GLU A 437 7.34 -32.22 -4.16
C GLU A 437 8.74 -32.39 -3.55
N ILE A 438 9.49 -31.31 -3.33
CA ILE A 438 10.93 -31.39 -3.04
C ILE A 438 11.21 -31.75 -1.57
N ILE A 439 10.59 -31.03 -0.63
CA ILE A 439 10.82 -31.23 0.80
C ILE A 439 10.42 -32.63 1.27
N PRO A 440 9.27 -33.21 0.83
CA PRO A 440 8.96 -34.60 1.14
C PRO A 440 10.04 -35.59 0.66
N GLU A 441 10.68 -35.31 -0.48
CA GLU A 441 11.77 -36.15 -1.00
C GLU A 441 13.05 -36.01 -0.16
N VAL A 442 13.32 -34.83 0.39
CA VAL A 442 14.41 -34.62 1.37
C VAL A 442 14.12 -35.37 2.67
N LYS A 443 12.90 -35.28 3.19
CA LYS A 443 12.46 -35.95 4.43
C LYS A 443 12.55 -37.47 4.38
N LYS A 444 12.53 -38.09 3.19
CA LYS A 444 12.77 -39.55 3.05
C LYS A 444 14.20 -39.97 3.40
N ARG A 445 15.17 -39.05 3.34
CA ARG A 445 16.60 -39.34 3.53
C ARG A 445 17.15 -38.77 4.82
N TYR A 446 16.60 -37.64 5.28
CA TYR A 446 17.14 -36.91 6.42
C TYR A 446 16.04 -36.43 7.36
N THR A 447 16.34 -36.45 8.66
CA THR A 447 15.51 -35.86 9.72
C THR A 447 15.75 -34.35 9.73
N ILE A 448 14.74 -33.58 9.30
CA ILE A 448 14.74 -32.11 9.37
C ILE A 448 13.64 -31.67 10.34
N SER A 449 13.87 -30.54 11.02
CA SER A 449 12.91 -29.99 11.97
C SER A 449 11.56 -29.69 11.31
N ASP A 450 10.48 -29.77 12.06
CA ASP A 450 9.15 -29.25 11.67
C ASP A 450 8.90 -27.83 12.20
N ASP A 451 9.83 -27.30 13.02
CA ASP A 451 9.78 -25.92 13.50
C ASP A 451 10.11 -24.95 12.35
N PRO A 452 9.19 -24.03 11.98
CA PRO A 452 9.46 -23.05 10.93
C PRO A 452 10.55 -22.03 11.29
N GLU A 453 10.90 -21.87 12.58
CA GLU A 453 12.10 -21.12 12.97
C GLU A 453 13.39 -21.83 12.53
N MET A 454 13.35 -23.13 12.27
CA MET A 454 14.50 -23.89 11.79
C MET A 454 14.60 -23.94 10.26
N HIS A 455 13.78 -23.16 9.54
CA HIS A 455 13.74 -23.15 8.08
C HIS A 455 14.03 -21.77 7.48
N ALA A 456 15.01 -21.75 6.58
CA ALA A 456 15.41 -20.60 5.80
C ALA A 456 15.29 -20.84 4.29
N ILE A 457 15.24 -19.77 3.52
CA ILE A 457 15.25 -19.80 2.07
C ILE A 457 16.01 -18.59 1.54
N GLY A 458 16.76 -18.72 0.43
CA GLY A 458 17.62 -17.63 0.01
C GLY A 458 18.09 -17.67 -1.43
N GLY A 459 18.25 -16.49 -2.01
CA GLY A 459 18.66 -16.36 -3.40
C GLY A 459 19.23 -14.99 -3.75
N SER A 460 19.55 -14.81 -5.02
CA SER A 460 19.98 -13.54 -5.59
C SER A 460 19.16 -13.23 -6.85
N SER A 461 18.92 -11.95 -7.14
CA SER A 461 18.09 -11.54 -8.29
C SER A 461 16.70 -12.17 -8.21
N SER A 462 16.19 -12.81 -9.26
CA SER A 462 14.94 -13.58 -9.20
C SER A 462 14.89 -14.63 -8.10
N GLY A 463 16.03 -15.24 -7.74
CA GLY A 463 16.07 -16.18 -6.62
C GLY A 463 15.72 -15.52 -5.27
N ALA A 464 16.02 -14.23 -5.11
CA ALA A 464 15.75 -13.49 -3.89
C ALA A 464 14.26 -13.18 -3.72
N ILE A 465 13.58 -12.67 -4.76
CA ILE A 465 12.13 -12.46 -4.72
C ILE A 465 11.38 -13.79 -4.58
N CYS A 466 11.87 -14.86 -5.21
CA CYS A 466 11.32 -16.21 -5.05
C CYS A 466 11.38 -16.69 -3.59
N ALA A 467 12.53 -16.49 -2.94
CA ALA A 467 12.71 -16.79 -1.53
C ALA A 467 11.75 -15.99 -0.63
N PHE A 468 11.64 -14.67 -0.87
CA PHE A 468 10.70 -13.83 -0.15
C PHE A 468 9.25 -14.24 -0.38
N THR A 469 8.87 -14.54 -1.62
CA THR A 469 7.51 -14.98 -2.01
C THR A 469 7.13 -16.26 -1.29
N ALA A 470 8.01 -17.26 -1.27
CA ALA A 470 7.73 -18.53 -0.59
C ALA A 470 7.51 -18.34 0.92
N ALA A 471 8.36 -17.54 1.59
CA ALA A 471 8.18 -17.22 3.00
C ALA A 471 6.93 -16.37 3.26
N TRP A 472 6.63 -15.43 2.36
CA TRP A 472 5.43 -14.59 2.45
C TRP A 472 4.15 -15.45 2.38
N GLU A 473 4.10 -16.44 1.50
CA GLU A 473 2.91 -17.28 1.34
C GLU A 473 2.79 -18.38 2.40
N ARG A 474 3.93 -18.87 2.92
CA ARG A 474 4.03 -20.02 3.83
C ARG A 474 4.90 -19.72 5.06
N THR A 475 4.43 -18.78 5.89
CA THR A 475 5.04 -18.42 7.19
C THR A 475 4.96 -19.54 8.23
N ASP A 476 4.07 -20.50 7.99
CA ASP A 476 3.97 -21.76 8.72
C ASP A 476 5.13 -22.73 8.40
N TYR A 477 5.96 -22.42 7.40
CA TYR A 477 7.13 -23.21 7.03
C TYR A 477 8.41 -22.38 6.99
N PHE A 478 8.52 -21.34 6.16
CA PHE A 478 9.75 -20.53 6.06
C PHE A 478 9.62 -19.23 6.85
N ARG A 479 10.56 -19.00 7.78
CA ARG A 479 10.62 -17.75 8.57
C ARG A 479 11.90 -16.94 8.40
N LYS A 480 12.87 -17.42 7.63
CA LYS A 480 14.15 -16.75 7.40
C LYS A 480 14.44 -16.60 5.92
N VAL A 481 14.71 -15.38 5.47
CA VAL A 481 14.93 -15.04 4.06
C VAL A 481 16.29 -14.39 3.87
N TYR A 482 17.07 -14.91 2.93
CA TYR A 482 18.27 -14.25 2.40
C TYR A 482 18.00 -13.69 1.00
N SER A 483 18.20 -12.39 0.84
CA SER A 483 18.03 -11.65 -0.41
C SER A 483 19.32 -10.93 -0.79
N SER A 484 19.70 -10.99 -2.06
CA SER A 484 20.76 -10.14 -2.59
C SER A 484 20.45 -9.67 -4.01
N VAL A 485 20.60 -8.38 -4.28
CA VAL A 485 20.26 -7.72 -5.55
C VAL A 485 18.87 -8.15 -6.04
N GLY A 486 17.87 -8.07 -5.14
CA GLY A 486 16.58 -8.73 -5.32
C GLY A 486 15.72 -8.09 -6.41
N SER A 487 14.99 -8.89 -7.18
CA SER A 487 14.12 -8.39 -8.26
C SER A 487 12.73 -7.94 -7.79
N PHE A 488 12.66 -7.06 -6.79
CA PHE A 488 11.41 -6.41 -6.34
C PHE A 488 10.92 -5.31 -7.33
N THR A 489 11.12 -5.54 -8.63
CA THR A 489 10.72 -4.68 -9.73
C THR A 489 9.56 -5.30 -10.51
N ASN A 490 9.08 -4.67 -11.58
CA ASN A 490 7.94 -5.15 -12.37
C ASN A 490 8.30 -6.32 -13.32
N LEU A 491 9.19 -7.21 -12.86
CA LEU A 491 9.30 -8.56 -13.37
C LEU A 491 8.11 -9.34 -12.83
N ARG A 492 7.03 -9.42 -13.61
CA ARG A 492 5.81 -10.18 -13.28
C ARG A 492 5.11 -9.73 -12.00
N GLY A 493 5.20 -8.43 -11.68
CA GLY A 493 4.52 -7.83 -10.54
C GLY A 493 5.32 -7.76 -9.24
N GLY A 494 6.63 -8.03 -9.23
CA GLY A 494 7.45 -7.97 -8.01
C GLY A 494 7.47 -6.62 -7.28
N ASN A 495 7.21 -5.53 -7.99
CA ASN A 495 7.14 -4.17 -7.46
C ASN A 495 5.96 -3.91 -6.51
N ILE A 496 5.00 -4.84 -6.39
CA ILE A 496 3.87 -4.64 -5.47
C ILE A 496 4.24 -4.93 -4.00
N TYR A 497 5.32 -5.68 -3.74
CA TYR A 497 5.64 -6.16 -2.40
C TYR A 497 5.80 -5.07 -1.33
N PRO A 498 6.50 -3.94 -1.57
CA PRO A 498 6.59 -2.88 -0.57
C PRO A 498 5.21 -2.38 -0.10
N ALA A 499 4.25 -2.27 -1.03
CA ALA A 499 2.88 -1.89 -0.72
C ALA A 499 2.12 -2.99 0.04
N LEU A 500 2.33 -4.27 -0.33
CA LEU A 500 1.70 -5.39 0.38
C LEU A 500 2.18 -5.52 1.82
N VAL A 501 3.49 -5.36 2.05
CA VAL A 501 4.12 -5.38 3.38
C VAL A 501 3.48 -4.33 4.28
N ARG A 502 3.40 -3.07 3.84
CA ARG A 502 2.83 -1.96 4.64
C ARG A 502 1.35 -2.12 5.00
N LYS A 503 0.61 -2.90 4.21
CA LYS A 503 -0.85 -3.05 4.32
C LYS A 503 -1.29 -4.45 4.71
N THR A 504 -0.38 -5.25 5.26
CA THR A 504 -0.70 -6.59 5.77
C THR A 504 -0.15 -6.65 7.19
N GLU A 505 -0.91 -7.25 8.11
CA GLU A 505 -0.39 -7.55 9.45
C GLU A 505 1.01 -8.18 9.38
N PRO A 506 1.99 -7.70 10.18
CA PRO A 506 3.34 -8.23 10.15
C PRO A 506 3.38 -9.75 10.30
N LYS A 507 4.05 -10.38 9.35
CA LYS A 507 4.28 -11.83 9.33
C LYS A 507 5.56 -12.15 10.11
N PRO A 508 5.68 -13.33 10.74
CA PRO A 508 6.87 -13.73 11.50
C PRO A 508 8.01 -14.14 10.56
N ILE A 509 8.52 -13.19 9.77
CA ILE A 509 9.59 -13.40 8.80
C ILE A 509 10.76 -12.50 9.16
N ARG A 510 11.96 -13.08 9.18
CA ARG A 510 13.24 -12.41 9.31
C ARG A 510 13.90 -12.30 7.93
N VAL A 511 14.37 -11.11 7.56
CA VAL A 511 14.88 -10.84 6.20
C VAL A 511 16.27 -10.20 6.27
N TYR A 512 17.24 -10.84 5.64
CA TYR A 512 18.54 -10.23 5.35
C TYR A 512 18.60 -9.81 3.89
N MET A 513 19.04 -8.58 3.63
CA MET A 513 19.15 -7.99 2.30
C MET A 513 20.56 -7.43 2.08
N ALA A 514 21.19 -7.75 0.95
CA ALA A 514 22.47 -7.20 0.52
C ALA A 514 22.39 -6.65 -0.92
N ASP A 515 22.37 -5.33 -1.05
CA ASP A 515 22.06 -4.61 -2.29
C ASP A 515 23.02 -3.44 -2.54
N THR A 516 22.94 -2.84 -3.72
CA THR A 516 23.94 -1.88 -4.20
C THR A 516 23.39 -0.83 -5.16
N SER A 517 24.00 0.35 -5.17
CA SER A 517 23.61 1.47 -6.05
C SER A 517 23.94 1.25 -7.53
N GLY A 518 24.94 0.40 -7.84
CA GLY A 518 25.35 0.05 -9.21
C GLY A 518 24.50 -1.06 -9.84
N ASP A 519 23.40 -1.44 -9.20
CA ASP A 519 22.50 -2.46 -9.72
C ASP A 519 21.73 -1.97 -10.97
N VAL A 520 21.01 -2.87 -11.64
CA VAL A 520 20.37 -2.65 -12.93
C VAL A 520 19.19 -1.67 -12.85
N ASP A 521 19.13 -0.78 -13.85
CA ASP A 521 17.97 0.04 -14.18
C ASP A 521 17.53 -0.26 -15.63
N ASN A 522 16.30 -0.76 -15.82
CA ASN A 522 15.82 -1.21 -17.13
C ASN A 522 14.29 -1.08 -17.29
N ALA A 523 13.73 -1.65 -18.36
CA ALA A 523 12.30 -1.56 -18.66
C ALA A 523 11.35 -2.05 -17.55
N PHE A 524 11.83 -2.87 -16.59
CA PHE A 524 11.05 -3.41 -15.49
C PHE A 524 11.14 -2.57 -14.20
N GLY A 525 12.10 -1.65 -14.08
CA GLY A 525 12.30 -0.83 -12.89
C GLY A 525 13.76 -0.51 -12.59
N SER A 526 13.98 0.20 -11.49
CA SER A 526 15.31 0.44 -10.90
C SER A 526 15.49 -0.46 -9.68
N TRP A 527 16.42 -1.42 -9.75
CA TRP A 527 16.67 -2.37 -8.66
C TRP A 527 17.22 -1.69 -7.39
N PRO A 528 18.14 -0.71 -7.47
CA PRO A 528 18.58 0.06 -6.31
C PRO A 528 17.39 0.63 -5.52
N TRP A 529 16.49 1.35 -6.20
CA TRP A 529 15.33 1.97 -5.56
C TRP A 529 14.30 0.95 -5.09
N ALA A 530 14.08 -0.12 -5.86
CA ALA A 530 13.15 -1.18 -5.46
C ALA A 530 13.57 -1.89 -4.16
N ASN A 531 14.85 -2.23 -3.99
CA ASN A 531 15.34 -2.88 -2.77
C ASN A 531 15.33 -1.91 -1.57
N GLN A 532 15.67 -0.63 -1.76
CA GLN A 532 15.53 0.37 -0.70
C GLN A 532 14.06 0.56 -0.28
N ARG A 533 13.13 0.60 -1.23
CA ARG A 533 11.68 0.68 -0.95
C ARG A 533 11.17 -0.55 -0.19
N MET A 534 11.67 -1.73 -0.55
CA MET A 534 11.36 -2.98 0.15
C MET A 534 11.90 -2.98 1.59
N ALA A 535 13.16 -2.58 1.78
CA ALA A 535 13.77 -2.44 3.10
C ALA A 535 13.02 -1.40 3.97
N ALA A 536 12.65 -0.25 3.39
CA ALA A 536 11.86 0.77 4.06
C ALA A 536 10.49 0.24 4.50
N ALA A 537 9.80 -0.54 3.65
CA ALA A 537 8.52 -1.16 4.00
C ALA A 537 8.62 -2.17 5.15
N LEU A 538 9.67 -3.01 5.14
CA LEU A 538 9.93 -3.96 6.22
C LEU A 538 10.25 -3.25 7.54
N ASN A 539 11.10 -2.21 7.50
CA ASN A 539 11.44 -1.40 8.67
C ASN A 539 10.21 -0.70 9.26
N TYR A 540 9.40 -0.04 8.41
CA TYR A 540 8.19 0.65 8.84
C TYR A 540 7.23 -0.29 9.59
N MET A 541 7.01 -1.50 9.07
CA MET A 541 6.15 -2.49 9.70
C MET A 541 6.80 -3.23 10.89
N GLY A 542 8.01 -2.85 11.29
CA GLY A 542 8.71 -3.42 12.44
C GLY A 542 9.21 -4.85 12.23
N TYR A 543 9.42 -5.30 11.00
CA TYR A 543 9.99 -6.61 10.72
C TYR A 543 11.41 -6.75 11.27
N ASP A 544 11.81 -8.00 11.50
CA ASP A 544 13.20 -8.34 11.77
C ASP A 544 14.00 -8.28 10.46
N VAL A 545 14.50 -7.11 10.11
CA VAL A 545 15.19 -6.85 8.84
C VAL A 545 16.59 -6.28 9.04
N ARG A 546 17.53 -6.73 8.21
CA ARG A 546 18.85 -6.12 8.06
C ARG A 546 19.13 -5.84 6.59
N PHE A 547 19.45 -4.59 6.29
CA PHE A 547 19.76 -4.11 4.94
C PHE A 547 21.21 -3.62 4.89
N ASP A 548 22.10 -4.45 4.33
CA ASP A 548 23.48 -4.05 4.06
C ASP A 548 23.54 -3.45 2.66
N TRP A 549 24.09 -2.23 2.56
CA TRP A 549 24.17 -1.46 1.32
C TRP A 549 25.62 -1.19 0.90
N ALA A 550 25.90 -1.23 -0.40
CA ALA A 550 27.18 -0.80 -0.96
C ALA A 550 27.01 0.13 -2.16
N GLU A 551 28.01 1.01 -2.35
CA GLU A 551 28.04 1.89 -3.51
C GLU A 551 28.73 1.23 -4.71
N GLY A 552 28.03 1.23 -5.85
CA GLY A 552 28.59 0.94 -7.17
C GLY A 552 28.79 -0.52 -7.54
N TYR A 553 28.63 -1.51 -6.67
CA TYR A 553 28.69 -2.90 -7.13
C TYR A 553 27.62 -3.15 -8.20
N ALA A 554 28.00 -3.81 -9.30
CA ALA A 554 27.08 -4.16 -10.38
C ALA A 554 26.08 -5.26 -9.98
N HIS A 555 25.10 -5.56 -10.86
CA HIS A 555 24.19 -6.70 -10.70
C HIS A 555 24.94 -8.06 -10.76
N ASN A 556 25.56 -8.46 -9.65
CA ASN A 556 26.35 -9.68 -9.55
C ASN A 556 26.43 -10.20 -8.09
N ALA A 557 27.19 -11.28 -7.89
CA ALA A 557 27.32 -11.95 -6.60
C ALA A 557 28.48 -11.41 -5.73
N ASP A 558 29.19 -10.36 -6.13
CA ASP A 558 30.42 -9.95 -5.46
C ASP A 558 30.12 -9.37 -4.07
N PHE A 559 29.18 -8.43 -3.96
CA PHE A 559 28.79 -7.85 -2.68
C PHE A 559 28.01 -8.84 -1.81
N GLY A 560 26.93 -9.43 -2.35
CA GLY A 560 26.13 -10.42 -1.63
C GLY A 560 26.96 -11.62 -1.15
N GLY A 561 27.85 -12.15 -1.99
CA GLY A 561 28.74 -13.25 -1.62
C GLY A 561 29.73 -12.86 -0.52
N SER A 562 30.21 -11.62 -0.51
CA SER A 562 31.07 -11.11 0.56
C SER A 562 30.35 -10.98 1.91
N LYS A 563 29.03 -10.81 1.90
CA LYS A 563 28.18 -10.64 3.09
C LYS A 563 27.48 -11.90 3.54
N PHE A 564 27.50 -12.95 2.73
CA PHE A 564 26.77 -14.18 2.98
C PHE A 564 27.11 -14.83 4.34
N PRO A 565 28.39 -14.93 4.78
CA PRO A 565 28.69 -15.48 6.11
C PRO A 565 28.08 -14.67 7.27
N GLU A 566 28.14 -13.35 7.22
CA GLU A 566 27.53 -12.47 8.22
C GLU A 566 26.00 -12.54 8.18
N ALA A 567 25.43 -12.68 6.98
CA ALA A 567 24.01 -12.92 6.81
C ALA A 567 23.56 -14.21 7.49
N MET A 568 24.32 -15.30 7.37
CA MET A 568 23.98 -16.57 8.00
C MET A 568 24.04 -16.47 9.53
N LYS A 569 25.10 -15.86 10.08
CA LYS A 569 25.20 -15.60 11.53
C LYS A 569 24.01 -14.80 12.04
N TRP A 570 23.63 -13.76 11.30
CA TRP A 570 22.52 -12.91 11.67
C TRP A 570 21.17 -13.63 11.54
N LEU A 571 20.93 -14.37 10.45
CA LEU A 571 19.68 -15.10 10.25
C LEU A 571 19.46 -16.19 11.30
N TRP A 572 20.52 -16.92 11.68
CA TRP A 572 20.50 -18.02 12.63
C TRP A 572 20.76 -17.62 14.09
N ARG A 573 20.80 -16.32 14.40
CA ARG A 573 20.94 -15.85 15.78
C ARG A 573 19.73 -16.22 16.63
N ASN A 574 19.98 -16.50 17.90
CA ASN A 574 18.96 -16.86 18.90
C ASN A 574 18.24 -15.65 19.50
N GLU A 575 18.69 -14.43 19.20
CA GLU A 575 18.10 -13.20 19.71
C GLU A 575 16.68 -13.04 19.17
N GLU A 576 15.72 -12.85 20.08
CA GLU A 576 14.36 -12.46 19.74
C GLU A 576 14.32 -11.01 19.27
N HIS A 577 13.62 -10.77 18.17
CA HIS A 577 13.37 -9.44 17.66
C HIS A 577 12.26 -8.75 18.45
N LYS A 578 12.51 -7.50 18.83
CA LYS A 578 11.48 -6.63 19.40
C LYS A 578 11.15 -5.55 18.36
N PRO A 579 9.95 -5.58 17.76
CA PRO A 579 9.56 -4.60 16.77
C PRO A 579 9.69 -3.18 17.32
N VAL A 580 10.35 -2.31 16.54
CA VAL A 580 10.36 -0.87 16.79
C VAL A 580 9.32 -0.26 15.86
N ILE A 581 8.22 0.22 16.44
CA ILE A 581 7.15 0.86 15.69
C ILE A 581 7.40 2.37 15.68
N ASN A 582 7.50 2.95 14.49
CA ASN A 582 7.65 4.39 14.29
C ASN A 582 6.62 4.91 13.29
N THR A 583 5.59 5.56 13.80
CA THR A 583 4.49 6.16 13.03
C THR A 583 4.61 7.69 12.94
N GLN A 584 5.77 8.28 13.25
CA GLN A 584 5.96 9.74 13.19
C GLN A 584 5.82 10.33 11.78
N GLY A 585 6.02 9.51 10.74
CA GLY A 585 5.80 9.89 9.34
C GLY A 585 4.34 9.77 8.89
N ASP A 586 3.47 9.14 9.68
CA ASP A 586 2.05 9.05 9.35
C ASP A 586 1.39 10.43 9.53
N LEU A 587 0.62 10.86 8.52
CA LEU A 587 -0.15 12.10 8.63
C LEU A 587 -1.31 11.90 9.62
N GLY A 588 -1.84 12.97 10.20
CA GLY A 588 -2.92 12.87 11.20
C GLY A 588 -4.20 12.15 10.74
N GLY A 589 -4.40 11.96 9.44
CA GLY A 589 -5.49 11.15 8.87
C GLY A 589 -5.11 9.70 8.50
N ASP A 590 -3.84 9.31 8.63
CA ASP A 590 -3.35 7.99 8.23
C ASP A 590 -3.60 6.98 9.35
N LEU A 591 -4.62 6.15 9.18
CA LEU A 591 -5.07 5.18 10.18
C LEU A 591 -4.39 3.81 9.98
N THR A 592 -3.06 3.80 10.11
CA THR A 592 -2.21 2.60 9.93
C THR A 592 -2.57 1.43 10.85
N LEU A 593 -2.31 0.20 10.39
CA LEU A 593 -2.40 -1.01 11.21
C LEU A 593 -1.52 -0.93 12.47
N LEU A 594 -0.40 -0.22 12.42
CA LEU A 594 0.54 -0.14 13.54
C LEU A 594 -0.03 0.57 14.78
N ASN A 595 -0.98 1.48 14.56
CA ASN A 595 -1.71 2.17 15.62
C ASN A 595 -3.00 1.44 16.02
N LEU A 596 -3.35 0.37 15.30
CA LEU A 596 -4.56 -0.43 15.52
C LEU A 596 -4.27 -1.77 16.21
N LEU A 597 -3.15 -2.40 15.85
CA LEU A 597 -2.78 -3.71 16.38
C LEU A 597 -2.17 -3.54 17.77
N ILE A 598 -2.60 -4.41 18.69
CA ILE A 598 -1.98 -4.52 20.01
C ILE A 598 -0.91 -5.63 19.93
N PRO A 599 0.37 -5.34 20.24
CA PRO A 599 1.41 -6.35 20.20
C PRO A 599 1.08 -7.57 21.08
N GLY A 600 1.13 -8.77 20.49
CA GLY A 600 0.84 -10.04 21.18
C GLY A 600 -0.63 -10.45 21.21
N GLU A 601 -1.56 -9.58 20.84
CA GLU A 601 -2.99 -9.91 20.75
C GLU A 601 -3.30 -10.64 19.44
N ALA A 602 -3.81 -11.88 19.55
CA ALA A 602 -4.17 -12.74 18.43
C ALA A 602 -5.69 -12.99 18.37
N TRP A 603 -6.14 -13.75 17.37
CA TRP A 603 -7.53 -14.20 17.31
C TRP A 603 -7.82 -15.26 18.38
N GLU A 604 -8.89 -15.05 19.14
CA GLU A 604 -9.40 -15.98 20.15
C GLU A 604 -10.71 -16.61 19.68
N LEU A 605 -10.86 -17.92 19.89
CA LEU A 605 -12.13 -18.62 19.61
C LEU A 605 -13.18 -18.24 20.66
N VAL A 606 -14.38 -17.89 20.20
CA VAL A 606 -15.51 -17.48 21.05
C VAL A 606 -16.65 -18.50 21.01
N ALA A 607 -16.95 -19.01 19.81
CA ALA A 607 -17.95 -20.05 19.60
C ALA A 607 -17.50 -20.97 18.46
N ASP A 608 -17.79 -22.26 18.57
CA ASP A 608 -17.54 -23.29 17.59
C ASP A 608 -18.75 -24.21 17.41
N ASP A 609 -18.59 -25.24 16.59
CA ASP A 609 -19.62 -26.23 16.24
C ASP A 609 -20.95 -25.61 15.76
N LEU A 610 -20.88 -24.41 15.19
CA LEU A 610 -22.02 -23.73 14.57
C LEU A 610 -22.27 -24.34 13.19
N GLY A 611 -23.52 -24.38 12.75
CA GLY A 611 -23.84 -24.87 11.41
C GLY A 611 -23.38 -23.89 10.31
N PHE A 612 -23.61 -22.59 10.50
CA PHE A 612 -23.04 -21.51 9.69
C PHE A 612 -23.23 -20.16 10.40
N ALA A 613 -22.12 -19.50 10.75
CA ALA A 613 -22.13 -18.25 11.50
C ALA A 613 -22.30 -17.02 10.60
N ASP A 614 -23.24 -16.14 10.94
CA ASP A 614 -23.49 -14.89 10.22
C ASP A 614 -24.19 -13.83 11.09
N ALA A 615 -24.61 -12.71 10.48
CA ALA A 615 -25.53 -11.72 11.04
C ALA A 615 -25.05 -11.07 12.35
N LEU A 616 -23.79 -10.62 12.38
CA LEU A 616 -23.18 -10.00 13.57
C LEU A 616 -23.66 -8.55 13.72
N CYS A 617 -24.17 -8.20 14.89
CA CYS A 617 -24.42 -6.80 15.29
C CYS A 617 -24.10 -6.60 16.77
N ALA A 618 -24.01 -5.34 17.22
CA ALA A 618 -23.69 -5.03 18.61
C ALA A 618 -24.58 -3.92 19.18
N ASP A 619 -24.96 -4.05 20.46
CA ASP A 619 -25.67 -2.98 21.17
C ASP A 619 -24.71 -1.97 21.80
N ALA A 620 -25.25 -0.85 22.29
CA ALA A 620 -24.47 0.22 22.91
C ALA A 620 -23.73 -0.20 24.21
N GLN A 621 -24.09 -1.35 24.80
CA GLN A 621 -23.36 -1.91 25.95
C GLN A 621 -22.20 -2.82 25.51
N GLY A 622 -22.07 -3.07 24.20
CA GLY A 622 -21.07 -3.94 23.60
C GLY A 622 -21.49 -5.41 23.58
N ASN A 623 -22.74 -5.76 23.84
CA ASN A 623 -23.19 -7.15 23.68
C ASN A 623 -23.19 -7.48 22.19
N LEU A 624 -22.67 -8.66 21.85
CA LEU A 624 -22.67 -9.15 20.48
C LEU A 624 -23.92 -9.98 20.23
N TYR A 625 -24.55 -9.79 19.07
CA TYR A 625 -25.58 -10.67 18.55
C TYR A 625 -25.05 -11.35 17.29
N PHE A 626 -25.41 -12.61 17.06
CA PHE A 626 -25.09 -13.34 15.83
C PHE A 626 -26.16 -14.40 15.54
N CYS A 627 -26.13 -14.98 14.34
CA CYS A 627 -27.00 -16.10 13.97
C CYS A 627 -26.19 -17.36 13.64
N ASP A 628 -26.64 -18.52 14.15
CA ASP A 628 -26.36 -19.80 13.51
C ASP A 628 -27.48 -20.08 12.50
N MET A 629 -27.18 -19.89 11.23
CA MET A 629 -28.19 -19.98 10.17
C MET A 629 -28.68 -21.41 9.93
N ARG A 630 -27.84 -22.43 10.19
CA ARG A 630 -28.16 -23.85 9.92
C ARG A 630 -28.67 -24.60 11.15
N ALA A 631 -28.38 -24.10 12.35
CA ALA A 631 -29.12 -24.43 13.57
C ALA A 631 -29.89 -23.17 14.04
N PRO A 632 -31.03 -22.83 13.39
CA PRO A 632 -31.65 -21.51 13.43
C PRO A 632 -31.79 -20.93 14.84
N SER A 633 -30.91 -19.98 15.15
CA SER A 633 -30.91 -19.27 16.41
C SER A 633 -30.21 -17.93 16.28
N VAL A 634 -30.86 -16.88 16.81
CA VAL A 634 -30.24 -15.57 17.07
C VAL A 634 -29.76 -15.61 18.51
N ILE A 635 -28.47 -15.45 18.71
CA ILE A 635 -27.78 -15.62 19.99
C ILE A 635 -27.16 -14.30 20.38
N ARG A 636 -27.30 -13.93 21.66
CA ARG A 636 -26.59 -12.82 22.28
C ARG A 636 -25.45 -13.33 23.14
N ILE A 637 -24.28 -12.70 23.04
CA ILE A 637 -23.14 -12.84 23.94
C ILE A 637 -23.05 -11.56 24.79
N ASP A 638 -23.12 -11.72 26.10
CA ASP A 638 -22.99 -10.62 27.05
C ASP A 638 -21.55 -10.08 27.08
N ALA A 639 -21.40 -8.77 26.96
CA ALA A 639 -20.11 -8.08 26.84
C ALA A 639 -19.22 -8.23 28.09
N THR A 640 -19.84 -8.41 29.26
CA THR A 640 -19.16 -8.40 30.55
C THR A 640 -18.81 -9.82 31.01
N THR A 641 -19.76 -10.74 30.85
CA THR A 641 -19.68 -12.10 31.37
C THR A 641 -19.28 -13.12 30.30
N GLY A 642 -19.46 -12.81 29.02
CA GLY A 642 -19.34 -13.77 27.92
C GLY A 642 -20.47 -14.81 27.86
N GLY A 643 -21.49 -14.68 28.71
CA GLY A 643 -22.63 -15.60 28.75
C GLY A 643 -23.46 -15.53 27.46
N GLN A 644 -23.86 -16.69 26.94
CA GLN A 644 -24.67 -16.78 25.73
C GLN A 644 -26.14 -17.03 26.05
N SER A 645 -27.05 -16.38 25.31
CA SER A 645 -28.50 -16.58 25.43
C SER A 645 -29.17 -16.53 24.06
N VAL A 646 -30.07 -17.49 23.78
CA VAL A 646 -30.90 -17.48 22.57
C VAL A 646 -32.01 -16.44 22.71
N ILE A 647 -32.08 -15.51 21.76
CA ILE A 647 -33.10 -14.46 21.68
C ILE A 647 -34.31 -14.94 20.87
N ALA A 648 -34.07 -15.58 19.73
CA ALA A 648 -35.10 -16.13 18.85
C ALA A 648 -34.58 -17.35 18.09
N LYS A 649 -35.49 -18.20 17.60
CA LYS A 649 -35.16 -19.41 16.79
C LYS A 649 -35.41 -19.16 15.30
N GLU A 650 -34.80 -18.11 14.77
CA GLU A 650 -34.89 -17.74 13.36
C GLU A 650 -33.54 -17.90 12.68
N SER A 651 -33.58 -18.20 11.37
CA SER A 651 -32.41 -18.20 10.49
C SER A 651 -32.40 -16.87 9.74
N VAL A 652 -31.33 -16.09 9.93
CA VAL A 652 -31.18 -14.71 9.41
C VAL A 652 -29.74 -14.47 8.96
N SER A 653 -29.52 -13.67 7.91
CA SER A 653 -28.18 -13.36 7.36
C SER A 653 -27.65 -11.99 7.74
N GLY A 654 -28.52 -10.98 7.78
CA GLY A 654 -28.21 -9.61 8.23
C GLY A 654 -29.02 -9.27 9.48
N LEU A 655 -28.43 -8.49 10.38
CA LEU A 655 -29.00 -8.13 11.66
C LEU A 655 -28.52 -6.73 12.06
N GLU A 656 -29.42 -5.86 12.51
CA GLU A 656 -29.05 -4.56 13.08
C GLU A 656 -30.10 -4.13 14.11
N LEU A 657 -29.71 -3.34 15.09
CA LEU A 657 -30.63 -2.81 16.10
C LEU A 657 -31.44 -1.62 15.57
N SER A 658 -32.66 -1.49 16.05
CA SER A 658 -33.41 -0.23 15.96
C SER A 658 -32.66 0.88 16.71
N PRO A 659 -32.87 2.17 16.37
CA PRO A 659 -32.13 3.27 17.00
C PRO A 659 -32.27 3.34 18.53
N ASP A 660 -33.37 2.84 19.09
CA ASP A 660 -33.65 2.77 20.53
C ASP A 660 -33.13 1.46 21.18
N GLY A 661 -32.61 0.52 20.39
CA GLY A 661 -32.08 -0.77 20.83
C GLY A 661 -33.11 -1.78 21.29
N THR A 662 -34.42 -1.55 21.04
CA THR A 662 -35.49 -2.44 21.53
C THR A 662 -35.79 -3.59 20.58
N LEU A 663 -35.58 -3.40 19.28
CA LEU A 663 -35.82 -4.38 18.23
C LEU A 663 -34.53 -4.72 17.49
N LEU A 664 -34.40 -5.97 17.07
CA LEU A 664 -33.45 -6.40 16.04
C LEU A 664 -34.21 -6.49 14.72
N TYR A 665 -33.82 -5.71 13.72
CA TYR A 665 -34.24 -5.95 12.34
C TYR A 665 -33.37 -7.05 11.74
N ALA A 666 -33.99 -7.98 11.01
CA ALA A 666 -33.27 -9.16 10.50
C ALA A 666 -33.72 -9.57 9.09
N CYS A 667 -32.75 -9.94 8.25
CA CYS A 667 -32.95 -10.38 6.88
C CYS A 667 -33.40 -11.85 6.82
N GLN A 668 -34.51 -12.14 6.14
CA GLN A 668 -34.91 -13.51 5.77
C GLN A 668 -35.09 -13.64 4.25
N GLY A 669 -33.98 -13.54 3.51
CA GLY A 669 -33.98 -13.62 2.04
C GLY A 669 -34.56 -14.92 1.46
N SER A 670 -34.52 -16.04 2.19
CA SER A 670 -35.14 -17.31 1.77
C SER A 670 -36.67 -17.34 1.96
N LYS A 671 -37.22 -16.40 2.75
CA LYS A 671 -38.65 -16.23 3.02
C LYS A 671 -39.19 -14.93 2.42
N ASP A 672 -38.41 -14.27 1.56
CA ASP A 672 -38.75 -13.03 0.86
C ASP A 672 -39.27 -11.90 1.79
N ARG A 673 -38.63 -11.71 2.96
CA ARG A 673 -39.07 -10.72 3.95
C ARG A 673 -37.96 -10.18 4.85
N VAL A 674 -38.27 -9.05 5.51
CA VAL A 674 -37.53 -8.52 6.66
C VAL A 674 -38.43 -8.60 7.90
N ILE A 675 -37.85 -9.02 9.02
CA ILE A 675 -38.55 -9.14 10.30
C ILE A 675 -37.96 -8.20 11.36
N SER A 676 -38.72 -7.92 12.40
CA SER A 676 -38.23 -7.36 13.67
C SER A 676 -38.36 -8.42 14.76
N ILE A 677 -37.38 -8.47 15.68
CA ILE A 677 -37.36 -9.36 16.84
C ILE A 677 -37.22 -8.49 18.09
N ASP A 678 -38.17 -8.58 19.01
CA ASP A 678 -38.06 -7.87 20.30
C ASP A 678 -36.93 -8.48 21.14
N VAL A 679 -35.95 -7.66 21.53
CA VAL A 679 -34.71 -8.12 22.17
C VAL A 679 -34.95 -8.81 23.52
N ARG A 680 -36.07 -8.50 24.20
CA ARG A 680 -36.36 -9.02 25.55
C ARG A 680 -37.24 -10.26 25.52
N SER A 681 -38.28 -10.24 24.71
CA SER A 681 -39.31 -11.28 24.64
C SER A 681 -39.07 -12.31 23.55
N GLY A 682 -38.26 -11.97 22.54
CA GLY A 682 -38.08 -12.78 21.34
C GLY A 682 -39.29 -12.77 20.39
N GLU A 683 -40.26 -11.85 20.58
CA GLU A 683 -41.42 -11.73 19.69
C GLU A 683 -40.97 -11.34 18.28
N VAL A 684 -41.43 -12.09 17.26
CA VAL A 684 -41.08 -11.87 15.85
C VAL A 684 -42.27 -11.24 15.10
N LYS A 685 -42.03 -10.16 14.38
CA LYS A 685 -43.00 -9.51 13.48
C LYS A 685 -42.40 -9.31 12.10
N THR A 686 -43.20 -9.40 11.05
CA THR A 686 -42.76 -9.06 9.69
C THR A 686 -42.94 -7.56 9.48
N ILE A 687 -41.91 -6.87 8.99
CA ILE A 687 -41.96 -5.42 8.72
C ILE A 687 -41.97 -5.10 7.23
N ALA A 688 -41.54 -6.03 6.37
CA ALA A 688 -41.65 -5.94 4.92
C ALA A 688 -41.69 -7.34 4.28
N GLU A 689 -42.46 -7.48 3.21
CA GLU A 689 -42.55 -8.70 2.39
C GLU A 689 -42.20 -8.38 0.93
N GLY A 690 -41.90 -9.42 0.13
CA GLY A 690 -41.61 -9.28 -1.30
C GLY A 690 -40.20 -8.78 -1.61
N VAL A 691 -39.30 -8.83 -0.62
CA VAL A 691 -37.89 -8.42 -0.72
C VAL A 691 -36.97 -9.61 -0.47
N LYS A 692 -35.81 -9.67 -1.13
CA LYS A 692 -34.80 -10.73 -0.91
C LYS A 692 -33.55 -10.17 -0.23
N PRO A 693 -33.66 -9.76 1.04
CA PRO A 693 -32.58 -9.09 1.75
C PRO A 693 -31.42 -10.05 2.04
N ASN A 694 -30.20 -9.53 1.99
CA ASN A 694 -28.98 -10.22 2.37
C ASN A 694 -28.38 -9.61 3.63
N ASP A 695 -28.01 -8.32 3.59
CA ASP A 695 -27.53 -7.56 4.75
C ASP A 695 -28.32 -6.24 4.91
N LEU A 696 -28.22 -5.58 6.07
CA LEU A 696 -29.00 -4.38 6.37
C LEU A 696 -28.26 -3.36 7.26
N ALA A 697 -28.61 -2.08 7.09
CA ALA A 697 -28.20 -0.98 7.96
C ALA A 697 -29.43 -0.14 8.34
N VAL A 698 -29.38 0.51 9.50
CA VAL A 698 -30.53 1.27 10.05
C VAL A 698 -30.15 2.73 10.22
N THR A 699 -30.88 3.60 9.55
CA THR A 699 -30.71 5.05 9.65
C THR A 699 -31.16 5.58 11.02
N ARG A 700 -30.66 6.75 11.43
CA ARG A 700 -31.00 7.36 12.73
C ARG A 700 -32.48 7.68 12.90
N ASP A 701 -33.15 7.99 11.79
CA ASP A 701 -34.60 8.23 11.71
C ASP A 701 -35.41 6.93 11.49
N GLY A 702 -34.78 5.77 11.59
CA GLY A 702 -35.45 4.46 11.71
C GLY A 702 -35.75 3.74 10.40
N PHE A 703 -35.38 4.30 9.24
CA PHE A 703 -35.49 3.57 7.97
C PHE A 703 -34.44 2.46 7.88
N VAL A 704 -34.85 1.31 7.34
CA VAL A 704 -33.99 0.16 7.12
C VAL A 704 -33.52 0.16 5.66
N LEU A 705 -32.21 0.11 5.44
CA LEU A 705 -31.58 -0.05 4.13
C LEU A 705 -31.10 -1.49 4.01
N ILE A 706 -31.61 -2.24 3.04
CA ILE A 706 -31.20 -3.62 2.77
C ILE A 706 -30.44 -3.71 1.45
N THR A 707 -29.54 -4.68 1.36
CA THR A 707 -29.00 -5.14 0.08
C THR A 707 -29.78 -6.33 -0.44
N GLU A 708 -30.09 -6.32 -1.73
CA GLU A 708 -30.72 -7.44 -2.42
C GLU A 708 -29.78 -7.98 -3.50
N THR A 709 -28.88 -8.89 -3.12
CA THR A 709 -27.77 -9.37 -3.97
C THR A 709 -28.22 -9.88 -5.33
N GLY A 710 -29.33 -10.64 -5.37
CA GLY A 710 -29.88 -11.21 -6.60
C GLY A 710 -30.56 -10.15 -7.50
N ALA A 711 -31.20 -9.15 -6.90
CA ALA A 711 -31.85 -8.06 -7.61
C ALA A 711 -30.89 -6.92 -7.99
N LYS A 712 -29.66 -6.93 -7.44
CA LYS A 712 -28.60 -5.94 -7.71
C LYS A 712 -28.99 -4.51 -7.33
N GLN A 713 -29.67 -4.37 -6.20
CA GLN A 713 -30.16 -3.10 -5.70
C GLN A 713 -29.96 -2.94 -4.20
N VAL A 714 -29.98 -1.69 -3.76
CA VAL A 714 -30.18 -1.30 -2.36
C VAL A 714 -31.63 -0.84 -2.23
N THR A 715 -32.33 -1.34 -1.23
CA THR A 715 -33.76 -1.07 -1.02
C THR A 715 -33.96 -0.45 0.36
N ARG A 716 -34.73 0.63 0.41
CA ARG A 716 -35.17 1.28 1.63
C ARG A 716 -36.52 0.73 2.06
N ILE A 717 -36.68 0.51 3.35
CA ILE A 717 -37.91 0.08 4.01
C ILE A 717 -38.26 1.09 5.10
N ASN A 718 -39.52 1.51 5.13
CA ASN A 718 -40.11 2.17 6.29
C ASN A 718 -40.74 1.11 7.19
N PRO A 719 -40.18 0.80 8.36
CA PRO A 719 -40.69 -0.29 9.22
C PRO A 719 -42.06 0.01 9.83
N GLU A 720 -42.50 1.27 9.88
CA GLU A 720 -43.81 1.65 10.44
C GLU A 720 -44.94 1.43 9.42
N SER A 721 -44.69 1.79 8.15
CA SER A 721 -45.70 1.69 7.09
C SER A 721 -45.60 0.41 6.26
N GLY A 722 -44.45 -0.28 6.31
CA GLY A 722 -44.11 -1.39 5.42
C GLY A 722 -43.79 -0.97 3.98
N GLU A 723 -43.61 0.33 3.72
CA GLU A 723 -43.26 0.83 2.39
C GLU A 723 -41.85 0.36 1.98
N VAL A 724 -41.72 -0.13 0.75
CA VAL A 724 -40.48 -0.65 0.17
C VAL A 724 -40.15 0.16 -1.08
N THR A 725 -38.92 0.68 -1.18
CA THR A 725 -38.47 1.51 -2.32
C THR A 725 -37.02 1.17 -2.70
N PRO A 726 -36.72 0.73 -3.93
CA PRO A 726 -35.35 0.68 -4.43
C PRO A 726 -34.74 2.09 -4.44
N VAL A 727 -33.56 2.26 -3.84
CA VAL A 727 -32.86 3.56 -3.71
C VAL A 727 -31.51 3.60 -4.42
N ASP A 728 -30.95 2.45 -4.82
CA ASP A 728 -29.79 2.38 -5.71
C ASP A 728 -29.83 1.10 -6.56
N THR A 729 -29.24 1.17 -7.75
CA THR A 729 -29.00 0.01 -8.63
C THR A 729 -27.60 0.05 -9.25
N GLY A 730 -27.17 -1.07 -9.84
CA GLY A 730 -25.94 -1.12 -10.67
C GLY A 730 -24.67 -1.55 -9.93
N ILE A 731 -24.76 -1.89 -8.64
CA ILE A 731 -23.71 -2.70 -7.96
C ILE A 731 -23.85 -4.14 -8.45
N ASN A 732 -22.75 -4.84 -8.76
CA ASN A 732 -22.84 -6.15 -9.43
C ASN A 732 -23.49 -7.22 -8.53
N ARG A 733 -23.06 -7.32 -7.27
CA ARG A 733 -23.66 -8.14 -6.22
C ARG A 733 -23.57 -7.40 -4.88
N PRO A 734 -24.49 -6.46 -4.58
CA PRO A 734 -24.49 -5.77 -3.30
C PRO A 734 -24.70 -6.79 -2.17
N ASN A 735 -23.88 -6.70 -1.13
CA ASN A 735 -23.87 -7.63 -0.02
C ASN A 735 -23.74 -6.84 1.29
N GLY A 736 -22.57 -6.78 1.93
CA GLY A 736 -22.44 -6.08 3.19
C GLY A 736 -22.72 -4.59 3.10
N ILE A 737 -23.27 -4.02 4.17
CA ILE A 737 -23.73 -2.63 4.21
C ILE A 737 -23.52 -2.04 5.61
N ALA A 738 -22.99 -0.82 5.70
CA ALA A 738 -22.87 -0.11 6.98
C ALA A 738 -22.90 1.40 6.83
N LEU A 739 -23.36 2.08 7.89
CA LEU A 739 -23.35 3.53 8.01
C LEU A 739 -22.10 4.00 8.75
N SER A 740 -21.60 5.19 8.39
CA SER A 740 -20.65 5.93 9.23
C SER A 740 -21.28 6.22 10.60
N ASN A 741 -20.43 6.45 11.62
CA ASN A 741 -20.90 6.78 12.98
C ASN A 741 -21.86 7.98 13.03
N ASP A 742 -21.67 8.92 12.11
CA ASP A 742 -22.52 10.10 11.97
C ASP A 742 -23.78 9.87 11.11
N GLY A 743 -23.93 8.68 10.52
CA GLY A 743 -25.04 8.32 9.64
C GLY A 743 -25.00 8.96 8.26
N GLY A 744 -24.07 9.88 7.98
CA GLY A 744 -24.05 10.68 6.75
C GLY A 744 -23.51 9.95 5.52
N THR A 745 -22.79 8.84 5.71
CA THR A 745 -22.22 8.03 4.63
C THR A 745 -22.60 6.57 4.76
N LEU A 746 -23.16 5.99 3.70
CA LEU A 746 -23.40 4.55 3.58
C LEU A 746 -22.28 3.91 2.77
N ALA A 747 -21.75 2.79 3.22
CA ALA A 747 -20.87 1.91 2.46
C ALA A 747 -21.61 0.62 2.07
N VAL A 748 -21.41 0.13 0.84
CA VAL A 748 -22.00 -1.11 0.32
C VAL A 748 -20.95 -1.90 -0.44
N SER A 749 -20.63 -3.11 0.01
CA SER A 749 -19.63 -3.97 -0.62
C SER A 749 -20.18 -4.64 -1.89
N ASP A 750 -19.35 -4.78 -2.91
CA ASP A 750 -19.66 -5.57 -4.10
C ASP A 750 -19.01 -6.95 -4.00
N TYR A 751 -19.79 -7.95 -3.57
CA TYR A 751 -19.35 -9.34 -3.50
C TYR A 751 -18.89 -9.88 -4.87
N GLY A 752 -19.40 -9.31 -5.94
CA GLY A 752 -19.08 -9.69 -7.32
C GLY A 752 -18.00 -8.82 -7.95
N GLY A 753 -17.38 -7.91 -7.20
CA GLY A 753 -16.44 -6.92 -7.73
C GLY A 753 -15.28 -6.61 -6.79
N ALA A 754 -14.58 -5.52 -7.13
CA ALA A 754 -13.37 -5.07 -6.45
C ALA A 754 -13.56 -3.75 -5.70
N ILE A 755 -14.81 -3.33 -5.47
CA ILE A 755 -15.15 -2.01 -4.96
C ILE A 755 -16.17 -2.14 -3.83
N THR A 756 -15.93 -1.42 -2.74
CA THR A 756 -16.99 -1.00 -1.82
C THR A 756 -17.42 0.42 -2.20
N TRP A 757 -18.71 0.59 -2.45
CA TRP A 757 -19.31 1.83 -2.91
C TRP A 757 -19.72 2.69 -1.72
N THR A 758 -19.64 4.01 -1.86
CA THR A 758 -20.11 4.94 -0.84
C THR A 758 -21.17 5.89 -1.38
N PHE A 759 -22.12 6.25 -0.53
CA PHE A 759 -23.23 7.17 -0.81
C PHE A 759 -23.32 8.23 0.27
N ARG A 760 -23.82 9.42 -0.06
CA ARG A 760 -24.37 10.32 0.94
C ARG A 760 -25.77 9.85 1.31
N VAL A 761 -26.06 9.90 2.60
CA VAL A 761 -27.37 9.56 3.17
C VAL A 761 -28.11 10.85 3.50
N ASN A 762 -29.30 10.97 2.94
CA ASN A 762 -30.21 12.10 3.13
C ASN A 762 -31.37 11.70 4.05
N PRO A 763 -32.09 12.67 4.66
CA PRO A 763 -33.25 12.38 5.50
C PRO A 763 -34.23 11.41 4.85
N GLY A 764 -34.77 10.49 5.63
CA GLY A 764 -35.63 9.42 5.14
C GLY A 764 -34.89 8.33 4.37
N GLY A 765 -33.59 8.14 4.60
CA GLY A 765 -32.77 7.09 3.96
C GLY A 765 -32.63 7.23 2.43
N VAL A 766 -32.72 8.44 1.89
CA VAL A 766 -32.54 8.69 0.45
C VAL A 766 -31.04 8.77 0.12
N LEU A 767 -30.60 8.11 -0.95
CA LEU A 767 -29.18 8.02 -1.31
C LEU A 767 -28.83 8.87 -2.54
N ASP A 768 -27.68 9.55 -2.49
CA ASP A 768 -27.07 10.20 -3.64
C ASP A 768 -25.52 10.21 -3.53
N ALA A 769 -24.84 10.96 -4.41
CA ALA A 769 -23.37 11.08 -4.42
C ALA A 769 -22.61 9.74 -4.43
N LYS A 770 -23.15 8.75 -5.15
CA LYS A 770 -22.57 7.40 -5.29
C LYS A 770 -21.16 7.48 -5.89
N MET A 771 -20.17 6.92 -5.19
CA MET A 771 -18.78 6.86 -5.67
C MET A 771 -18.07 5.55 -5.27
N PRO A 772 -17.19 5.01 -6.14
CA PRO A 772 -16.40 3.80 -5.88
C PRO A 772 -15.14 4.12 -5.04
N THR A 773 -15.31 4.58 -3.81
CA THR A 773 -14.21 5.19 -3.02
C THR A 773 -13.31 4.18 -2.31
N MET A 774 -13.73 2.93 -2.10
CA MET A 774 -12.96 1.90 -1.38
C MET A 774 -12.54 0.76 -2.32
N PRO A 775 -11.37 0.87 -2.97
CA PRO A 775 -10.84 -0.22 -3.80
C PRO A 775 -10.38 -1.38 -2.92
N MET A 776 -11.02 -2.53 -3.08
CA MET A 776 -10.70 -3.76 -2.36
C MET A 776 -9.48 -4.43 -2.99
N ARG A 777 -8.52 -4.85 -2.15
CA ARG A 777 -7.41 -5.68 -2.58
C ARG A 777 -7.91 -7.05 -3.03
N LEU A 778 -7.37 -7.53 -4.15
CA LEU A 778 -7.68 -8.84 -4.72
C LEU A 778 -6.55 -9.82 -4.45
N ALA A 779 -6.89 -11.09 -4.26
CA ALA A 779 -5.89 -12.16 -4.20
C ALA A 779 -5.24 -12.34 -5.57
N VAL A 780 -3.93 -12.59 -5.59
CA VAL A 780 -3.23 -13.02 -6.81
C VAL A 780 -3.82 -14.36 -7.24
N ASP A 781 -4.21 -14.49 -8.51
CA ASP A 781 -4.69 -15.75 -9.06
C ASP A 781 -3.49 -16.63 -9.41
N PRO A 782 -3.22 -17.71 -8.64
CA PRO A 782 -2.09 -18.58 -8.90
C PRO A 782 -2.30 -19.46 -10.14
N LYS A 783 -3.42 -19.33 -10.88
CA LYS A 783 -3.67 -19.99 -12.18
C LYS A 783 -3.57 -19.02 -13.35
N GLY A 784 -3.55 -17.71 -13.09
CA GLY A 784 -3.50 -16.69 -14.12
C GLY A 784 -2.17 -16.66 -14.88
N GLU A 785 -2.17 -15.93 -15.99
CA GLU A 785 -0.97 -15.66 -16.77
C GLU A 785 -0.21 -14.49 -16.18
N PHE A 786 1.02 -14.76 -15.74
CA PHE A 786 1.94 -13.72 -15.29
C PHE A 786 2.64 -13.16 -16.54
N ASN A 787 2.52 -11.86 -16.76
CA ASN A 787 3.16 -11.18 -17.89
C ASN A 787 4.28 -10.26 -17.39
N PHE A 788 5.31 -10.08 -18.21
CA PHE A 788 6.37 -9.13 -17.91
C PHE A 788 5.83 -7.71 -18.00
N ASN A 789 6.27 -6.81 -17.09
CA ASN A 789 5.79 -5.43 -16.99
C ASN A 789 4.29 -5.27 -16.71
N GLU A 790 3.56 -6.34 -16.43
CA GLU A 790 2.14 -6.25 -16.07
C GLU A 790 1.95 -6.54 -14.58
N PRO A 791 0.91 -5.97 -13.94
CA PRO A 791 0.47 -6.42 -12.62
C PRO A 791 0.26 -7.94 -12.62
N PRO A 792 0.43 -8.62 -11.47
CA PRO A 792 0.13 -10.03 -11.41
C PRO A 792 -1.36 -10.26 -11.70
N PRO A 793 -1.75 -11.42 -12.24
CA PRO A 793 -3.14 -11.74 -12.42
C PRO A 793 -3.83 -11.77 -11.06
N TYR A 794 -5.00 -11.14 -10.97
CA TYR A 794 -5.83 -11.13 -9.78
C TYR A 794 -7.11 -11.92 -10.03
N VAL A 795 -7.70 -12.48 -8.97
CA VAL A 795 -9.06 -13.01 -9.02
C VAL A 795 -10.05 -11.88 -9.35
N ALA A 796 -11.17 -12.21 -10.00
CA ALA A 796 -12.10 -11.19 -10.52
C ALA A 796 -12.88 -10.41 -9.45
N SER A 797 -12.93 -10.92 -8.20
CA SER A 797 -13.69 -10.30 -7.12
C SER A 797 -12.98 -10.44 -5.78
N SER A 798 -13.13 -9.42 -4.94
CA SER A 798 -12.69 -9.42 -3.54
C SER A 798 -13.55 -10.30 -2.64
N ARG A 799 -14.78 -10.63 -3.09
CA ARG A 799 -15.84 -11.23 -2.27
C ARG A 799 -16.14 -10.40 -1.02
N GLY A 800 -16.25 -9.08 -1.21
CA GLY A 800 -16.69 -8.18 -0.16
C GLY A 800 -18.05 -8.61 0.38
N ASP A 801 -18.13 -8.86 1.68
CA ASP A 801 -19.33 -9.34 2.38
C ASP A 801 -19.60 -8.39 3.56
N GLY A 802 -20.12 -8.87 4.69
CA GLY A 802 -20.47 -8.10 5.88
C GLY A 802 -19.37 -7.16 6.40
N MET A 803 -19.76 -6.05 7.01
CA MET A 803 -18.83 -5.00 7.41
C MET A 803 -19.21 -4.32 8.73
N ALA A 804 -18.25 -3.59 9.30
CA ALA A 804 -18.43 -2.82 10.52
C ALA A 804 -17.73 -1.46 10.43
N VAL A 805 -18.11 -0.54 11.33
CA VAL A 805 -17.46 0.75 11.50
C VAL A 805 -17.02 0.91 12.95
N ASP A 806 -15.78 1.35 13.18
CA ASP A 806 -15.30 1.65 14.54
C ASP A 806 -15.49 3.12 14.94
N LYS A 807 -15.16 3.45 16.19
CA LYS A 807 -15.29 4.81 16.74
C LYS A 807 -14.47 5.88 16.02
N ALA A 808 -13.37 5.51 15.37
CA ALA A 808 -12.57 6.44 14.55
C ALA A 808 -13.17 6.62 13.14
N GLY A 809 -14.22 5.88 12.80
CA GLY A 809 -14.90 5.90 11.51
C GLY A 809 -14.22 4.99 10.47
N ARG A 810 -13.36 4.05 10.90
CA ARG A 810 -12.76 3.08 9.98
C ARG A 810 -13.78 2.04 9.58
N TYR A 811 -13.81 1.71 8.30
CA TYR A 811 -14.62 0.63 7.75
C TYR A 811 -13.82 -0.67 7.75
N TYR A 812 -14.44 -1.75 8.20
CA TYR A 812 -13.91 -3.11 8.22
C TYR A 812 -14.77 -3.94 7.28
N VAL A 813 -14.22 -4.41 6.18
CA VAL A 813 -14.97 -5.17 5.17
C VAL A 813 -14.40 -6.58 5.08
N THR A 814 -15.22 -7.60 5.36
CA THR A 814 -14.80 -8.99 5.16
C THR A 814 -14.59 -9.28 3.67
N SER A 815 -13.63 -10.15 3.36
CA SER A 815 -13.27 -10.49 1.99
C SER A 815 -12.55 -11.85 1.93
N ASP A 816 -12.27 -12.33 0.73
CA ASP A 816 -11.51 -13.57 0.51
C ASP A 816 -10.08 -13.52 1.08
N LEU A 817 -9.51 -12.32 1.24
CA LEU A 817 -8.19 -12.11 1.85
C LEU A 817 -8.23 -12.01 3.38
N GLY A 818 -9.38 -11.71 3.98
CA GLY A 818 -9.53 -11.34 5.39
C GLY A 818 -10.31 -10.04 5.57
N VAL A 819 -10.12 -9.36 6.71
CA VAL A 819 -10.80 -8.07 6.99
C VAL A 819 -9.96 -6.94 6.38
N GLN A 820 -10.50 -6.26 5.36
CA GLN A 820 -9.86 -5.08 4.77
C GLN A 820 -10.35 -3.83 5.46
N ILE A 821 -9.41 -2.97 5.85
CA ILE A 821 -9.67 -1.79 6.67
C ILE A 821 -9.48 -0.54 5.83
N PHE A 822 -10.41 0.41 5.93
CA PHE A 822 -10.37 1.69 5.24
C PHE A 822 -10.57 2.84 6.23
N ASP A 823 -9.95 3.97 5.95
CA ASP A 823 -10.24 5.21 6.69
C ASP A 823 -11.61 5.80 6.31
N PRO A 824 -12.11 6.83 7.01
CA PRO A 824 -13.41 7.45 6.70
C PRO A 824 -13.54 8.01 5.27
N THR A 825 -12.42 8.23 4.57
CA THR A 825 -12.37 8.72 3.18
C THR A 825 -12.27 7.58 2.16
N GLY A 826 -12.23 6.33 2.63
CA GLY A 826 -12.11 5.13 1.82
C GLY A 826 -10.69 4.79 1.38
N ARG A 827 -9.64 5.37 1.98
CA ARG A 827 -8.25 4.98 1.69
C ARG A 827 -7.94 3.63 2.36
N PRO A 828 -7.28 2.67 1.67
CA PRO A 828 -6.95 1.39 2.27
C PRO A 828 -5.89 1.52 3.37
N CYS A 829 -6.23 1.08 4.59
CA CYS A 829 -5.36 1.08 5.75
C CYS A 829 -4.59 -0.23 5.94
N GLY A 830 -5.18 -1.37 5.58
CA GLY A 830 -4.52 -2.67 5.73
C GLY A 830 -5.47 -3.84 5.69
N VAL A 831 -4.92 -5.05 5.83
CA VAL A 831 -5.65 -6.32 5.85
C VAL A 831 -5.25 -7.13 7.07
N LEU A 832 -6.26 -7.56 7.84
CA LEU A 832 -6.13 -8.61 8.84
C LEU A 832 -6.39 -9.96 8.17
N PRO A 833 -5.41 -10.85 8.04
CA PRO A 833 -5.58 -12.13 7.34
C PRO A 833 -6.63 -13.04 8.00
N LYS A 834 -7.20 -13.94 7.20
CA LYS A 834 -8.08 -15.01 7.70
C LYS A 834 -7.35 -15.91 8.71
N VAL A 835 -8.10 -16.38 9.71
CA VAL A 835 -7.61 -17.35 10.70
C VAL A 835 -7.31 -18.70 10.05
N ASP A 836 -8.19 -19.14 9.15
CA ASP A 836 -8.05 -20.35 8.35
C ASP A 836 -8.41 -20.01 6.89
N LYS A 837 -7.51 -20.30 5.95
CA LYS A 837 -7.68 -19.87 4.55
C LYS A 837 -8.84 -20.58 3.85
N ASP A 838 -9.27 -21.76 4.34
CA ASP A 838 -10.22 -22.63 3.65
C ASP A 838 -11.69 -22.42 4.08
N GLN A 839 -11.94 -21.71 5.19
CA GLN A 839 -13.30 -21.42 5.65
C GLN A 839 -13.85 -20.10 5.06
N PRO A 840 -15.15 -19.98 4.79
CA PRO A 840 -15.72 -18.73 4.31
C PRO A 840 -15.69 -17.66 5.39
N PHE A 841 -15.56 -16.40 4.99
CA PHE A 841 -15.60 -15.24 5.87
C PHE A 841 -16.83 -14.41 5.53
N THR A 842 -17.77 -14.29 6.48
CA THR A 842 -19.12 -13.78 6.21
C THR A 842 -19.26 -12.35 6.71
N THR A 843 -19.08 -12.11 8.01
CA THR A 843 -19.28 -10.77 8.58
C THR A 843 -18.34 -10.48 9.74
N CYS A 844 -18.26 -9.21 10.14
CA CYS A 844 -17.48 -8.75 11.28
C CYS A 844 -18.23 -7.64 12.04
N MET A 845 -17.94 -7.48 13.33
CA MET A 845 -18.54 -6.43 14.16
C MET A 845 -17.64 -6.02 15.33
N LEU A 846 -17.64 -4.73 15.68
CA LEU A 846 -16.96 -4.21 16.86
C LEU A 846 -17.90 -4.26 18.06
N ALA A 847 -17.53 -5.05 19.07
CA ALA A 847 -18.32 -5.25 20.28
C ALA A 847 -17.42 -5.35 21.52
N GLY A 848 -17.97 -5.86 22.61
CA GLY A 848 -17.33 -5.91 23.92
C GLY A 848 -17.18 -4.54 24.57
N PRO A 849 -16.50 -4.45 25.73
CA PRO A 849 -16.26 -3.19 26.41
C PRO A 849 -15.65 -2.14 25.48
N ASN A 850 -16.28 -0.98 25.43
CA ASN A 850 -15.90 0.16 24.59
C ASN A 850 -15.93 -0.10 23.08
N HIS A 851 -16.53 -1.19 22.58
CA HIS A 851 -16.50 -1.58 21.16
C HIS A 851 -15.07 -1.68 20.60
N SER A 852 -14.14 -2.15 21.44
CA SER A 852 -12.72 -2.27 21.10
C SER A 852 -12.31 -3.67 20.65
N THR A 853 -13.27 -4.60 20.62
CA THR A 853 -13.02 -5.99 20.22
C THR A 853 -13.70 -6.26 18.90
N LEU A 854 -12.92 -6.62 17.88
CA LEU A 854 -13.41 -7.07 16.59
C LEU A 854 -13.80 -8.54 16.67
N TYR A 855 -15.06 -8.83 16.43
CA TYR A 855 -15.59 -10.17 16.24
C TYR A 855 -15.73 -10.47 14.76
N ILE A 856 -15.50 -11.72 14.40
CA ILE A 856 -15.60 -12.20 13.03
C ILE A 856 -16.34 -13.53 12.97
N ALA A 857 -17.21 -13.69 11.97
CA ALA A 857 -17.83 -14.96 11.63
C ALA A 857 -17.07 -15.64 10.49
N HIS A 858 -16.62 -16.87 10.74
CA HIS A 858 -15.71 -17.58 9.87
C HIS A 858 -16.11 -19.06 9.76
N GLY A 859 -17.00 -19.34 8.82
CA GLY A 859 -17.58 -20.66 8.59
C GLY A 859 -18.45 -21.11 9.76
N GLN A 860 -17.93 -22.05 10.54
CA GLN A 860 -18.63 -22.71 11.66
C GLN A 860 -18.20 -22.15 13.02
N ARG A 861 -17.51 -21.00 13.04
CA ARG A 861 -16.88 -20.44 14.23
C ARG A 861 -17.00 -18.92 14.30
N ILE A 862 -17.02 -18.41 15.52
CA ILE A 862 -16.84 -16.98 15.84
C ILE A 862 -15.48 -16.81 16.51
N TYR A 863 -14.71 -15.83 16.04
CA TYR A 863 -13.48 -15.41 16.69
C TYR A 863 -13.59 -13.96 17.16
N ARG A 864 -12.73 -13.56 18.10
CA ARG A 864 -12.57 -12.17 18.52
C ARG A 864 -11.11 -11.77 18.57
N ARG A 865 -10.84 -10.47 18.47
CA ARG A 865 -9.52 -9.89 18.67
C ARG A 865 -9.65 -8.47 19.23
N LYS A 866 -8.85 -8.15 20.24
CA LYS A 866 -8.80 -6.80 20.82
C LYS A 866 -7.97 -5.87 19.93
N LEU A 867 -8.44 -4.63 19.79
CA LEU A 867 -7.88 -3.60 18.92
C LEU A 867 -7.80 -2.25 19.62
N THR A 868 -6.86 -1.39 19.22
CA THR A 868 -6.82 0.03 19.61
C THR A 868 -7.69 0.83 18.64
N VAL A 869 -9.01 0.77 18.88
CA VAL A 869 -10.03 1.46 18.06
C VAL A 869 -10.10 2.97 18.29
N GLU A 870 -9.41 3.48 19.31
CA GLU A 870 -9.34 4.92 19.57
C GLU A 870 -8.38 5.61 18.60
N THR A 871 -8.56 6.92 18.41
CA THR A 871 -7.60 7.73 17.64
C THR A 871 -6.37 7.97 18.52
N PRO A 872 -5.15 7.67 18.05
CA PRO A 872 -3.91 7.89 18.82
C PRO A 872 -3.71 9.33 19.30
#